data_AF-H2ZHG0-F1
#
_entry.id   AF-H2ZHG0-F1
#
_cell.length_a   1.000
_cell.length_b   1.000
_cell.length_c   1.000
_cell.angle_alpha   90.00
_cell.angle_beta   90.00
_cell.angle_gamma   90.00
#
_symmetry.space_group_name_H-M   'P 1'
#
loop_
_entity.id
_entity.type
_entity.pdbx_description
1 polymer ?
#
loop_
_entity_poly.entity_id
_entity_poly.type
_entity_poly.pdbx_seq_one_letter_code
_entity_poly.pdbx_strand_id
1 'polypeptide(L)'
;NMKFVIVFALLALASGKRFFNEDQVLRVSPTGYQLQVIEELVQRFPAIDYWTEPQGIRPVDIHVPKEHVAAVKVFLTRNRIDYEIFIEDLQTAIENERSPRPEQMSLATFDYNVYHTLDEINQWMSDMVATYSFISQVNVGSSYEGRVINALKLTRGISQKPQFVIDCGLHSREWVAPASCLQAVRNLAEAPAGSAEYNILNAIEIYVIPIANPDGYVYTWSDDRMWRKTRSDNGKFCLGVDPNRNWDINWSGPGADSGACSDAYYGPSAFSEIEVLSQKNFIASLGRVQAYIDVHAYSQYWMYPYAWTSSVTADDALLEQIATDSVNAIYSVHQQSYQAGPISKVIYVASGSSADYVYNMGVKCSFAAELRDTGRYGFTLPERDQVIRVKPHGHQVQVINELAERFPEIDYWTEPQGIRPVDIHVPKEHVAAVKVFLTRNRIDYEIFIEDLQTAIENERSPRPEQMSLATFDYNVYHTLDEINQWMGDMVATYSFISQVNVGSSYEGRVINALKVRTNSTPKPQYVIDCGLHSREWIAPASCMHAVRKLAEAPAGSAEYNILNAIEIYVIPIANPDGYVYTWSDDRMWRKTRSDYGKFCLGVDPNRNWDINWSGPGADSSPCSDAYYGPSAFSEVEVVAQRDFIIGLENVQAYIDVHAYGEYWMYPYAYTHQSGQIAMDSVNAIYDVNGQFYNYGPISQVIYIASGSTADYIYNMGVKCTFAAELRDTGNFGFVLPEAFIQPTADETFAGLMVI
;
A
#
# COMPACT_ATOMS: atom_id res chain seq x y z
N ASN A 1 20.54 -46.37 -60.62
CA ASN A 1 21.21 -45.47 -59.66
C ASN A 1 20.77 -44.04 -59.89
N MET A 2 19.71 -43.61 -59.22
CA MET A 2 19.43 -42.18 -58.98
C MET A 2 18.55 -42.14 -57.72
N LYS A 3 19.15 -41.69 -56.61
CA LYS A 3 18.51 -41.65 -55.29
C LYS A 3 17.64 -40.40 -55.18
N PHE A 4 16.40 -40.60 -54.75
CA PHE A 4 15.54 -39.56 -54.21
C PHE A 4 16.15 -38.98 -52.92
N VAL A 5 16.18 -37.66 -52.81
CA VAL A 5 16.30 -36.96 -51.53
C VAL A 5 15.04 -36.12 -51.37
N ILE A 6 14.17 -36.56 -50.48
CA ILE A 6 13.01 -35.82 -49.99
C ILE A 6 13.51 -34.93 -48.86
N VAL A 7 13.45 -33.61 -49.02
CA VAL A 7 13.66 -32.65 -47.93
C VAL A 7 12.29 -32.39 -47.31
N PHE A 8 12.06 -32.96 -46.13
CA PHE A 8 10.97 -32.56 -45.25
C PHE A 8 11.32 -31.19 -44.64
N ALA A 9 10.62 -30.13 -45.06
CA ALA A 9 10.56 -28.90 -44.29
C ALA A 9 9.50 -29.08 -43.20
N LEU A 10 9.94 -29.31 -41.96
CA LEU A 10 9.11 -29.19 -40.77
C LEU A 10 8.79 -27.70 -40.59
N LEU A 11 7.58 -27.29 -40.98
CA LEU A 11 6.94 -26.09 -40.48
C LEU A 11 6.54 -26.36 -39.03
N ALA A 12 7.46 -26.09 -38.10
CA ALA A 12 7.09 -25.85 -36.72
C ALA A 12 6.41 -24.47 -36.69
N LEU A 13 5.08 -24.44 -36.60
CA LEU A 13 4.35 -23.27 -36.13
C LEU A 13 4.75 -23.09 -34.66
N ALA A 14 5.77 -22.28 -34.41
CA ALA A 14 6.16 -21.90 -33.07
C ALA A 14 5.11 -20.89 -32.55
N SER A 15 4.12 -21.36 -31.77
CA SER A 15 3.52 -20.50 -30.74
C SER A 15 4.53 -20.42 -29.59
N GLY A 16 5.60 -19.67 -29.82
CA GLY A 16 6.55 -19.35 -28.77
C GLY A 16 5.96 -18.23 -27.93
N LYS A 17 5.73 -18.48 -26.64
CA LYS A 17 5.50 -17.43 -25.65
C LYS A 17 6.53 -16.31 -25.87
N ARG A 18 6.06 -15.06 -25.94
CA ARG A 18 6.92 -13.88 -26.09
C ARG A 18 7.60 -13.59 -24.76
N PHE A 19 8.90 -13.35 -24.83
CA PHE A 19 9.72 -12.95 -23.69
C PHE A 19 10.29 -11.55 -23.95
N PHE A 20 10.51 -10.79 -22.88
CA PHE A 20 10.93 -9.39 -22.90
C PHE A 20 12.30 -9.20 -22.23
N ASN A 21 13.17 -10.21 -22.31
CA ASN A 21 14.44 -10.22 -21.58
C ASN A 21 15.30 -9.03 -22.01
N GLU A 22 15.63 -8.16 -21.05
CA GLU A 22 16.40 -6.92 -21.26
C GLU A 22 15.73 -5.89 -22.19
N ASP A 23 14.44 -6.06 -22.49
CA ASP A 23 13.63 -5.00 -23.09
C ASP A 23 13.46 -3.86 -22.06
N GLN A 24 13.41 -2.62 -22.54
CA GLN A 24 13.36 -1.44 -21.67
C GLN A 24 12.12 -0.60 -21.93
N VAL A 25 11.60 0.04 -20.87
CA VAL A 25 10.65 1.15 -21.00
C VAL A 25 11.37 2.44 -20.65
N LEU A 26 11.41 3.35 -21.62
CA LEU A 26 12.05 4.66 -21.50
C LEU A 26 10.96 5.73 -21.41
N ARG A 27 11.08 6.65 -20.46
CA ARG A 27 10.31 7.89 -20.43
C ARG A 27 11.10 9.01 -21.08
N VAL A 28 10.48 9.71 -22.02
CA VAL A 28 11.04 10.94 -22.62
C VAL A 28 10.07 12.11 -22.41
N SER A 29 10.59 13.32 -22.23
CA SER A 29 9.75 14.54 -22.11
C SER A 29 10.07 15.51 -23.25
N PRO A 30 9.50 15.31 -24.45
CA PRO A 30 9.86 16.09 -25.63
C PRO A 30 9.36 17.54 -25.54
N THR A 31 10.17 18.48 -26.03
CA THR A 31 9.82 19.90 -26.15
C THR A 31 9.93 20.40 -27.59
N GLY A 32 8.95 21.19 -28.02
CA GLY A 32 8.96 21.84 -29.34
C GLY A 32 9.14 20.84 -30.48
N TYR A 33 10.24 20.96 -31.24
CA TYR A 33 10.53 20.08 -32.38
C TYR A 33 10.78 18.62 -31.98
N GLN A 34 11.14 18.35 -30.72
CA GLN A 34 11.43 16.99 -30.26
C GLN A 34 10.21 16.09 -30.30
N LEU A 35 9.00 16.65 -30.20
CA LEU A 35 7.76 15.86 -30.31
C LEU A 35 7.67 15.18 -31.67
N GLN A 36 7.91 15.92 -32.75
CA GLN A 36 7.93 15.36 -34.12
C GLN A 36 9.01 14.28 -34.28
N VAL A 37 10.17 14.47 -33.64
CA VAL A 37 11.25 13.48 -33.64
C VAL A 37 10.84 12.19 -32.94
N ILE A 38 10.09 12.29 -31.84
CA ILE A 38 9.53 11.11 -31.15
C ILE A 38 8.40 10.49 -32.00
N GLU A 39 7.46 11.27 -32.53
CA GLU A 39 6.39 10.75 -33.40
C GLU A 39 6.94 9.90 -34.58
N GLU A 40 8.06 10.32 -35.17
CA GLU A 40 8.74 9.59 -36.26
C GLU A 40 9.58 8.38 -35.81
N LEU A 41 9.83 8.20 -34.50
CA LEU A 41 10.72 7.16 -33.98
C LEU A 41 10.24 5.76 -34.36
N VAL A 42 8.93 5.50 -34.34
CA VAL A 42 8.32 4.21 -34.73
C VAL A 42 8.53 3.89 -36.21
N GLN A 43 8.65 4.89 -37.08
CA GLN A 43 8.95 4.66 -38.50
C GLN A 43 10.39 4.15 -38.69
N ARG A 44 11.29 4.55 -37.79
CA ARG A 44 12.70 4.16 -37.81
C ARG A 44 12.96 2.85 -37.08
N PHE A 45 12.20 2.58 -36.03
CA PHE A 45 12.28 1.36 -35.23
C PHE A 45 10.89 0.73 -35.12
N PRO A 46 10.41 0.00 -36.15
CA PRO A 46 9.03 -0.50 -36.20
C PRO A 46 8.64 -1.51 -35.12
N ALA A 47 9.61 -2.00 -34.34
CA ALA A 47 9.40 -2.94 -33.25
C ALA A 47 9.20 -2.26 -31.88
N ILE A 48 9.34 -0.93 -31.78
CA ILE A 48 8.98 -0.21 -30.56
C ILE A 48 7.46 -0.02 -30.49
N ASP A 49 6.93 0.11 -29.29
CA ASP A 49 5.54 0.51 -29.06
C ASP A 49 5.46 1.61 -28.01
N TYR A 50 4.50 2.50 -28.20
CA TYR A 50 4.19 3.56 -27.25
C TYR A 50 3.24 3.04 -26.19
N TRP A 51 3.66 3.11 -24.92
CA TRP A 51 2.76 2.85 -23.79
C TRP A 51 1.89 4.08 -23.52
N THR A 52 2.43 5.27 -23.77
CA THR A 52 1.67 6.54 -23.80
C THR A 52 1.96 7.26 -25.12
N GLU A 53 0.92 7.74 -25.81
CA GLU A 53 1.08 8.38 -27.12
C GLU A 53 1.85 9.70 -27.07
N PRO A 54 2.72 9.99 -28.05
CA PRO A 54 3.40 11.27 -28.16
C PRO A 54 2.43 12.38 -28.53
N GLN A 55 2.02 13.20 -27.55
CA GLN A 55 1.17 14.35 -27.83
C GLN A 55 1.35 15.48 -26.80
N GLY A 56 1.63 16.69 -27.31
CA GLY A 56 1.88 17.87 -26.49
C GLY A 56 3.25 17.86 -25.82
N ILE A 57 3.33 18.39 -24.60
CA ILE A 57 4.57 18.44 -23.78
C ILE A 57 4.60 17.34 -22.71
N ARG A 58 3.71 16.35 -22.82
CA ARG A 58 3.57 15.29 -21.82
C ARG A 58 4.70 14.26 -21.96
N PRO A 59 5.09 13.58 -20.88
CA PRO A 59 6.02 12.47 -20.98
C PRO A 59 5.48 11.36 -21.88
N VAL A 60 6.37 10.70 -22.61
CA VAL A 60 6.10 9.59 -23.52
C VAL A 60 6.87 8.38 -23.03
N ASP A 61 6.16 7.32 -22.70
CA ASP A 61 6.70 6.01 -22.32
C ASP A 61 6.80 5.12 -23.56
N ILE A 62 8.00 4.62 -23.80
CA ILE A 62 8.37 3.89 -25.01
C ILE A 62 8.94 2.54 -24.59
N HIS A 63 8.25 1.45 -24.94
CA HIS A 63 8.82 0.13 -24.85
C HIS A 63 9.76 -0.11 -26.03
N VAL A 64 10.99 -0.52 -25.72
CA VAL A 64 12.09 -0.69 -26.66
C VAL A 64 12.63 -2.11 -26.52
N PRO A 65 12.48 -2.95 -27.56
CA PRO A 65 13.07 -4.27 -27.58
C PRO A 65 14.59 -4.23 -27.42
N LYS A 66 15.16 -5.22 -26.74
CA LYS A 66 16.59 -5.35 -26.41
C LYS A 66 17.51 -5.02 -27.59
N GLU A 67 17.20 -5.53 -28.78
CA GLU A 67 18.00 -5.32 -30.00
C GLU A 67 18.05 -3.86 -30.47
N HIS A 68 17.13 -3.03 -30.00
CA HIS A 68 17.00 -1.62 -30.36
C HIS A 68 17.37 -0.66 -29.23
N VAL A 69 17.45 -1.10 -27.96
CA VAL A 69 17.76 -0.26 -26.79
C VAL A 69 18.97 0.64 -27.02
N ALA A 70 20.10 0.07 -27.45
CA ALA A 70 21.32 0.85 -27.68
C ALA A 70 21.16 1.89 -28.80
N ALA A 71 20.49 1.52 -29.89
CA ALA A 71 20.28 2.39 -31.05
C ALA A 71 19.30 3.54 -30.72
N VAL A 72 18.22 3.25 -29.99
CA VAL A 72 17.24 4.24 -29.56
C VAL A 72 17.87 5.23 -28.59
N LYS A 73 18.61 4.77 -27.58
CA LYS A 73 19.32 5.67 -26.64
C LYS A 73 20.28 6.62 -27.37
N VAL A 74 21.07 6.11 -28.31
CA VAL A 74 21.95 6.94 -29.16
C VAL A 74 21.16 7.92 -30.00
N PHE A 75 20.00 7.52 -30.54
CA PHE A 75 19.12 8.41 -31.29
C PHE A 75 18.56 9.54 -30.42
N LEU A 76 18.07 9.23 -29.22
CA LEU A 76 17.54 10.21 -28.27
C LEU A 76 18.63 11.23 -27.89
N THR A 77 19.81 10.75 -27.48
CA THR A 77 20.94 11.61 -27.12
C THR A 77 21.39 12.52 -28.28
N ARG A 78 21.45 12.01 -29.51
CA ARG A 78 21.82 12.82 -30.69
C ARG A 78 20.82 13.93 -31.00
N ASN A 79 19.55 13.69 -30.71
CA ASN A 79 18.49 14.68 -30.88
C ASN A 79 18.29 15.58 -29.64
N ARG A 80 19.16 15.43 -28.63
CA ARG A 80 19.11 16.16 -27.35
C ARG A 80 17.82 15.93 -26.58
N ILE A 81 17.27 14.72 -26.69
CA ILE A 81 16.09 14.29 -25.95
C ILE A 81 16.58 13.53 -24.72
N ASP A 82 16.35 14.10 -23.55
CA ASP A 82 16.64 13.44 -22.29
C ASP A 82 15.63 12.31 -22.07
N TYR A 83 16.11 11.22 -21.47
CA TYR A 83 15.30 10.06 -21.18
C TYR A 83 15.63 9.49 -19.81
N GLU A 84 14.61 8.93 -19.17
CA GLU A 84 14.70 8.15 -17.94
C GLU A 84 14.40 6.69 -18.26
N ILE A 85 15.08 5.76 -17.59
CA ILE A 85 14.79 4.33 -17.71
C ILE A 85 13.79 4.00 -16.60
N PHE A 86 12.54 3.80 -16.98
CA PHE A 86 11.45 3.43 -16.07
C PHE A 86 11.50 1.94 -15.75
N ILE A 87 11.64 1.12 -16.80
CA ILE A 87 11.79 -0.33 -16.66
C ILE A 87 13.09 -0.73 -17.36
N GLU A 88 14.06 -1.24 -16.61
CA GLU A 88 15.35 -1.69 -17.16
C GLU A 88 15.27 -3.08 -17.79
N ASP A 89 14.43 -3.95 -17.25
CA ASP A 89 14.20 -5.29 -17.75
C ASP A 89 12.71 -5.60 -17.59
N LEU A 90 11.98 -5.54 -18.70
CA LEU A 90 10.54 -5.76 -18.73
C LEU A 90 10.19 -7.21 -18.40
N GLN A 91 11.03 -8.19 -18.75
CA GLN A 91 10.79 -9.58 -18.35
C GLN A 91 10.83 -9.72 -16.83
N THR A 92 11.81 -9.09 -16.17
CA THR A 92 11.90 -9.10 -14.71
C THR A 92 10.71 -8.39 -14.07
N ALA A 93 10.22 -7.30 -14.65
CA ALA A 93 9.01 -6.62 -14.16
C ALA A 93 7.77 -7.52 -14.27
N ILE A 94 7.61 -8.23 -15.39
CA ILE A 94 6.53 -9.20 -15.61
C ILE A 94 6.62 -10.39 -14.64
N GLU A 95 7.82 -10.88 -14.36
CA GLU A 95 8.02 -12.01 -13.44
C GLU A 95 7.74 -11.63 -11.99
N ASN A 96 8.06 -10.39 -11.60
CA ASN A 96 7.78 -9.87 -10.27
C ASN A 96 6.35 -9.34 -10.08
N GLU A 97 5.59 -9.21 -11.17
CA GLU A 97 4.19 -8.78 -11.11
C GLU A 97 3.33 -9.78 -10.33
N ARG A 98 3.63 -11.08 -10.45
CA ARG A 98 2.80 -12.16 -9.91
C ARG A 98 3.48 -12.86 -8.74
N SER A 99 2.71 -13.12 -7.69
CA SER A 99 3.11 -13.99 -6.58
C SER A 99 2.86 -15.47 -6.89
N PRO A 100 3.73 -16.40 -6.45
CA PRO A 100 3.43 -17.82 -6.47
C PRO A 100 2.18 -18.11 -5.64
N ARG A 101 1.14 -18.66 -6.25
CA ARG A 101 -0.12 -18.98 -5.56
C ARG A 101 -0.80 -20.22 -6.12
N PRO A 102 -1.62 -20.91 -5.31
CA PRO A 102 -2.53 -21.93 -5.83
C PRO A 102 -3.61 -21.31 -6.73
N GLU A 103 -4.25 -22.16 -7.53
CA GLU A 103 -5.43 -21.80 -8.32
C GLU A 103 -6.61 -21.44 -7.40
N GLN A 104 -7.30 -20.36 -7.71
CA GLN A 104 -8.34 -19.76 -6.86
C GLN A 104 -9.74 -19.99 -7.42
N MET A 105 -10.23 -21.23 -7.32
CA MET A 105 -11.52 -21.67 -7.88
C MET A 105 -12.68 -21.70 -6.87
N SER A 106 -12.54 -20.97 -5.75
CA SER A 106 -13.55 -20.87 -4.70
C SER A 106 -13.60 -19.46 -4.17
N LEU A 107 -14.81 -18.91 -4.06
CA LEU A 107 -15.03 -17.60 -3.44
C LEU A 107 -14.43 -17.46 -2.04
N ALA A 108 -14.36 -18.55 -1.25
CA ALA A 108 -13.80 -18.50 0.11
C ALA A 108 -12.29 -18.32 0.16
N THR A 109 -11.57 -18.69 -0.91
CA THR A 109 -10.11 -18.55 -1.00
C THR A 109 -9.69 -17.48 -2.01
N PHE A 110 -10.66 -16.87 -2.72
CA PHE A 110 -10.42 -15.87 -3.75
C PHE A 110 -9.70 -14.65 -3.16
N ASP A 111 -8.49 -14.39 -3.64
CA ASP A 111 -7.61 -13.35 -3.13
C ASP A 111 -7.67 -12.12 -4.04
N TYR A 112 -8.33 -11.05 -3.59
CA TYR A 112 -8.48 -9.85 -4.39
C TYR A 112 -7.21 -8.99 -4.52
N ASN A 113 -6.12 -9.39 -3.85
CA ASN A 113 -4.83 -8.71 -3.91
C ASN A 113 -3.89 -9.29 -4.99
N VAL A 114 -4.38 -10.21 -5.83
CA VAL A 114 -3.62 -10.80 -6.94
C VAL A 114 -4.37 -10.71 -8.27
N TYR A 115 -3.66 -10.85 -9.38
CA TYR A 115 -4.28 -10.94 -10.70
C TYR A 115 -4.80 -12.35 -10.97
N HIS A 116 -5.95 -12.44 -11.63
CA HIS A 116 -6.66 -13.70 -11.86
C HIS A 116 -6.75 -14.08 -13.33
N THR A 117 -6.69 -15.38 -13.61
CA THR A 117 -6.96 -15.90 -14.95
C THR A 117 -8.44 -15.71 -15.31
N LEU A 118 -8.77 -15.78 -16.61
CA LEU A 118 -10.17 -15.70 -17.03
C LEU A 118 -11.04 -16.81 -16.42
N ASP A 119 -10.50 -18.01 -16.22
CA ASP A 119 -11.23 -19.14 -15.64
C ASP A 119 -11.54 -18.91 -14.16
N GLU A 120 -10.59 -18.37 -13.40
CA GLU A 120 -10.80 -17.97 -12.00
C GLU A 120 -11.85 -16.86 -11.89
N ILE A 121 -11.81 -15.85 -12.78
CA ILE A 121 -12.81 -14.77 -12.81
C ILE A 121 -14.19 -15.33 -13.15
N ASN A 122 -14.32 -16.25 -14.11
CA ASN A 122 -15.59 -16.87 -14.47
C ASN A 122 -16.15 -17.74 -13.33
N GLN A 123 -15.29 -18.47 -12.63
CA GLN A 123 -15.68 -19.24 -11.45
C GLN A 123 -16.14 -18.33 -10.32
N TRP A 124 -15.37 -17.27 -10.04
CA TRP A 124 -15.73 -16.23 -9.08
C TRP A 124 -17.09 -15.59 -9.40
N MET A 125 -17.35 -15.22 -10.65
CA MET A 125 -18.66 -14.69 -11.06
C MET A 125 -19.79 -15.69 -10.76
N SER A 126 -19.57 -16.98 -11.03
CA SER A 126 -20.53 -18.04 -10.77
C SER A 126 -20.81 -18.19 -9.27
N ASP A 127 -19.76 -18.14 -8.44
CA ASP A 127 -19.87 -18.24 -6.99
C ASP A 127 -20.54 -17.00 -6.38
N MET A 128 -20.26 -15.80 -6.91
CA MET A 128 -20.93 -14.56 -6.49
C MET A 128 -22.44 -14.63 -6.73
N VAL A 129 -22.87 -15.15 -7.88
CA VAL A 129 -24.29 -15.38 -8.20
C VAL A 129 -24.91 -16.44 -7.29
N ALA A 130 -24.17 -17.52 -6.98
CA ALA A 130 -24.66 -18.57 -6.09
C ALA A 130 -24.78 -18.09 -4.63
N THR A 131 -23.90 -17.20 -4.20
CA THR A 131 -23.81 -16.71 -2.81
C THR A 131 -24.78 -15.56 -2.54
N TYR A 132 -24.90 -14.61 -3.47
CA TYR A 132 -25.64 -13.36 -3.26
C TYR A 132 -26.89 -13.29 -4.13
N SER A 133 -28.06 -13.46 -3.51
CA SER A 133 -29.37 -13.46 -4.20
C SER A 133 -29.73 -12.17 -4.98
N PHE A 134 -29.03 -11.06 -4.71
CA PHE A 134 -29.19 -9.78 -5.40
C PHE A 134 -28.20 -9.57 -6.55
N ILE A 135 -27.38 -10.59 -6.85
CA ILE A 135 -26.43 -10.63 -7.95
C ILE A 135 -26.90 -11.67 -8.97
N SER A 136 -26.85 -11.32 -10.24
CA SER A 136 -27.17 -12.23 -11.35
C SER A 136 -26.22 -12.02 -12.51
N GLN A 137 -26.00 -13.06 -13.31
CA GLN A 137 -25.16 -12.97 -14.50
C GLN A 137 -26.01 -12.69 -15.74
N VAL A 138 -25.52 -11.81 -16.61
CA VAL A 138 -26.16 -11.45 -17.89
C VAL A 138 -25.17 -11.66 -19.01
N ASN A 139 -25.60 -12.36 -20.06
CA ASN A 139 -24.80 -12.57 -21.25
C ASN A 139 -24.75 -11.28 -22.08
N VAL A 140 -23.54 -10.78 -22.33
CA VAL A 140 -23.26 -9.60 -23.17
C VAL A 140 -23.06 -10.03 -24.62
N GLY A 141 -22.37 -11.15 -24.84
CA GLY A 141 -22.18 -11.76 -26.15
C GLY A 141 -21.09 -12.82 -26.16
N SER A 142 -20.37 -12.92 -27.27
CA SER A 142 -19.23 -13.83 -27.42
C SER A 142 -18.08 -13.14 -28.14
N SER A 143 -16.86 -13.51 -27.80
CA SER A 143 -15.64 -13.05 -28.44
C SER A 143 -15.39 -13.76 -29.77
N TYR A 144 -14.38 -13.30 -30.51
CA TYR A 144 -13.98 -13.86 -31.80
C TYR A 144 -13.59 -15.34 -31.70
N GLU A 145 -12.84 -15.73 -30.67
CA GLU A 145 -12.44 -17.12 -30.38
C GLU A 145 -13.53 -17.91 -29.63
N GLY A 146 -14.73 -17.34 -29.45
CA GLY A 146 -15.92 -18.03 -28.94
C GLY A 146 -16.07 -18.07 -27.42
N ARG A 147 -15.35 -17.23 -26.68
CA ARG A 147 -15.51 -17.11 -25.21
C ARG A 147 -16.74 -16.25 -24.90
N VAL A 148 -17.49 -16.63 -23.87
CA VAL A 148 -18.68 -15.87 -23.46
C VAL A 148 -18.25 -14.60 -22.72
N ILE A 149 -18.84 -13.47 -23.09
CA ILE A 149 -18.67 -12.19 -22.37
C ILE A 149 -19.88 -12.03 -21.46
N ASN A 150 -19.63 -11.86 -20.16
CA ASN A 150 -20.66 -11.76 -19.14
C ASN A 150 -20.54 -10.49 -18.32
N ALA A 151 -21.69 -9.96 -17.92
CA ALA A 151 -21.81 -8.92 -16.92
C ALA A 151 -22.38 -9.50 -15.61
N LEU A 152 -21.91 -9.01 -14.46
CA LEU A 152 -22.64 -9.13 -13.19
C LEU A 152 -23.63 -7.97 -13.06
N LYS A 153 -24.91 -8.29 -12.88
CA LYS A 153 -25.96 -7.35 -12.49
C LYS A 153 -26.14 -7.38 -10.98
N LEU A 154 -25.92 -6.26 -10.31
CA LEU A 154 -26.14 -6.06 -8.87
C LEU A 154 -27.35 -5.13 -8.64
N THR A 155 -28.36 -5.60 -7.90
CA THR A 155 -29.53 -4.77 -7.55
C THR A 155 -30.35 -5.32 -6.39
N ARG A 156 -30.80 -4.45 -5.47
CA ARG A 156 -31.68 -4.83 -4.34
C ARG A 156 -33.11 -4.31 -4.53
N GLY A 157 -34.11 -5.20 -4.52
CA GLY A 157 -35.53 -4.81 -4.68
C GLY A 157 -36.01 -4.82 -6.15
N ILE A 158 -37.31 -4.54 -6.35
CA ILE A 158 -38.07 -4.99 -7.54
C ILE A 158 -38.51 -3.86 -8.49
N SER A 159 -38.01 -2.64 -8.30
CA SER A 159 -38.42 -1.47 -9.10
C SER A 159 -37.58 -1.27 -10.37
N GLN A 160 -38.15 -0.57 -11.35
CA GLN A 160 -37.42 -0.05 -12.51
C GLN A 160 -36.50 1.11 -12.08
N LYS A 161 -35.18 0.88 -12.05
CA LYS A 161 -34.17 1.82 -11.55
C LYS A 161 -33.30 2.40 -12.67
N PRO A 162 -32.59 3.51 -12.41
CA PRO A 162 -31.42 3.91 -13.21
C PRO A 162 -30.40 2.78 -13.33
N GLN A 163 -29.77 2.66 -14.50
CA GLN A 163 -28.80 1.61 -14.81
C GLN A 163 -27.41 2.20 -15.04
N PHE A 164 -26.41 1.58 -14.45
CA PHE A 164 -25.00 1.98 -14.53
C PHE A 164 -24.23 0.83 -15.16
N VAL A 165 -23.37 1.12 -16.13
CA VAL A 165 -22.53 0.12 -16.80
C VAL A 165 -21.07 0.45 -16.55
N ILE A 166 -20.30 -0.54 -16.10
CA ILE A 166 -18.86 -0.43 -15.87
C ILE A 166 -18.18 -1.52 -16.70
N ASP A 167 -17.35 -1.09 -17.65
CA ASP A 167 -16.58 -1.98 -18.52
C ASP A 167 -15.12 -1.97 -18.10
N CYS A 168 -14.52 -3.16 -18.01
CA CYS A 168 -13.14 -3.34 -17.57
C CYS A 168 -12.42 -4.33 -18.48
N GLY A 169 -11.09 -4.18 -18.61
CA GLY A 169 -10.28 -5.08 -19.43
C GLY A 169 -10.64 -5.02 -20.92
N LEU A 170 -10.98 -3.84 -21.43
CA LEU A 170 -11.16 -3.61 -22.87
C LEU A 170 -9.82 -3.77 -23.59
N HIS A 171 -8.76 -3.19 -23.03
CA HIS A 171 -7.38 -3.54 -23.40
C HIS A 171 -6.84 -4.64 -22.49
N SER A 172 -6.30 -5.68 -23.09
CA SER A 172 -5.99 -6.92 -22.37
C SER A 172 -4.79 -6.85 -21.43
N ARG A 173 -3.82 -5.96 -21.69
CA ARG A 173 -2.60 -5.81 -20.87
C ARG A 173 -2.82 -5.02 -19.57
N GLU A 174 -3.97 -4.41 -19.39
CA GLU A 174 -4.26 -3.46 -18.30
C GLU A 174 -4.90 -4.19 -17.11
N TRP A 175 -4.19 -5.17 -16.53
CA TRP A 175 -4.76 -6.12 -15.56
C TRP A 175 -5.32 -5.50 -14.27
N VAL A 176 -4.81 -4.33 -13.86
CA VAL A 176 -5.35 -3.60 -12.70
C VAL A 176 -6.80 -3.16 -12.90
N ALA A 177 -7.25 -2.95 -14.14
CA ALA A 177 -8.63 -2.57 -14.41
C ALA A 177 -9.63 -3.69 -14.08
N PRO A 178 -9.50 -4.93 -14.62
CA PRO A 178 -10.30 -6.06 -14.16
C PRO A 178 -10.22 -6.28 -12.65
N ALA A 179 -9.01 -6.31 -12.07
CA ALA A 179 -8.83 -6.55 -10.64
C ALA A 179 -9.60 -5.53 -9.76
N SER A 180 -9.54 -4.25 -10.13
CA SER A 180 -10.26 -3.17 -9.44
C SER A 180 -11.78 -3.34 -9.56
N CYS A 181 -12.28 -3.79 -10.71
CA CYS A 181 -13.70 -4.05 -10.90
C CYS A 181 -14.20 -5.25 -10.09
N LEU A 182 -13.38 -6.29 -9.93
CA LEU A 182 -13.68 -7.42 -9.03
C LEU A 182 -13.79 -6.93 -7.58
N GLN A 183 -12.83 -6.13 -7.12
CA GLN A 183 -12.86 -5.54 -5.78
C GLN A 183 -14.08 -4.63 -5.58
N ALA A 184 -14.47 -3.84 -6.58
CA ALA A 184 -15.66 -3.00 -6.51
C ALA A 184 -16.96 -3.82 -6.34
N VAL A 185 -17.09 -4.94 -7.08
CA VAL A 185 -18.22 -5.87 -6.91
C VAL A 185 -18.22 -6.47 -5.51
N ARG A 186 -17.06 -6.91 -5.00
CA ARG A 186 -16.93 -7.43 -3.63
C ARG A 186 -17.39 -6.41 -2.59
N ASN A 187 -16.87 -5.18 -2.67
CA ASN A 187 -17.23 -4.10 -1.74
C ASN A 187 -18.73 -3.81 -1.72
N LEU A 188 -19.39 -3.84 -2.89
CA LEU A 188 -20.84 -3.67 -3.01
C LEU A 188 -21.63 -4.88 -2.48
N ALA A 189 -21.09 -6.09 -2.65
CA ALA A 189 -21.74 -7.33 -2.22
C ALA A 189 -21.68 -7.52 -0.70
N GLU A 190 -20.53 -7.21 -0.10
CA GLU A 190 -20.21 -7.38 1.32
C GLU A 190 -20.53 -6.14 2.18
N ALA A 191 -21.02 -5.06 1.56
CA ALA A 191 -21.37 -3.81 2.23
C ALA A 191 -22.29 -4.01 3.45
N PRO A 192 -21.93 -3.47 4.64
CA PRO A 192 -22.78 -3.53 5.83
C PRO A 192 -24.13 -2.84 5.61
N ALA A 193 -25.20 -3.41 6.16
CA ALA A 193 -26.53 -2.82 6.06
C ALA A 193 -26.54 -1.38 6.60
N GLY A 194 -26.99 -0.44 5.76
CA GLY A 194 -27.04 0.99 6.10
C GLY A 194 -25.85 1.82 5.61
N SER A 195 -24.76 1.21 5.11
CA SER A 195 -23.65 1.93 4.49
C SER A 195 -24.06 2.60 3.16
N ALA A 196 -23.26 3.53 2.66
CA ALA A 196 -23.51 4.19 1.38
C ALA A 196 -23.53 3.17 0.22
N GLU A 197 -22.58 2.23 0.22
CA GLU A 197 -22.42 1.13 -0.73
C GLU A 197 -23.60 0.18 -0.67
N TYR A 198 -24.10 -0.15 0.53
CA TYR A 198 -25.30 -0.96 0.67
C TYR A 198 -26.53 -0.25 0.09
N ASN A 199 -26.67 1.04 0.40
CA ASN A 199 -27.80 1.85 0.01
C ASN A 199 -27.82 2.18 -1.49
N ILE A 200 -26.66 2.24 -2.15
CA ILE A 200 -26.59 2.51 -3.59
C ILE A 200 -27.36 1.45 -4.38
N LEU A 201 -27.26 0.17 -3.99
CA LEU A 201 -27.94 -0.94 -4.68
C LEU A 201 -29.46 -0.92 -4.47
N ASN A 202 -29.98 -0.16 -3.51
CA ASN A 202 -31.43 0.09 -3.37
C ASN A 202 -31.92 1.13 -4.39
N ALA A 203 -31.05 2.05 -4.82
CA ALA A 203 -31.39 3.15 -5.72
C ALA A 203 -31.10 2.85 -7.20
N ILE A 204 -30.04 2.11 -7.50
CA ILE A 204 -29.57 1.85 -8.88
C ILE A 204 -29.39 0.35 -9.17
N GLU A 205 -29.33 0.03 -10.47
CA GLU A 205 -28.84 -1.26 -10.99
C GLU A 205 -27.45 -1.06 -11.57
N ILE A 206 -26.47 -1.85 -11.13
CA ILE A 206 -25.09 -1.79 -11.64
C ILE A 206 -24.82 -3.04 -12.45
N TYR A 207 -24.30 -2.86 -13.67
CA TYR A 207 -23.80 -3.91 -14.55
C TYR A 207 -22.28 -3.75 -14.64
N VAL A 208 -21.53 -4.76 -14.24
CA VAL A 208 -20.06 -4.79 -14.33
C VAL A 208 -19.66 -5.85 -15.33
N ILE A 209 -18.93 -5.49 -16.39
CA ILE A 209 -18.28 -6.39 -17.35
C ILE A 209 -16.80 -6.49 -16.95
N PRO A 210 -16.38 -7.53 -16.21
CA PRO A 210 -15.02 -7.57 -15.69
C PRO A 210 -13.95 -7.71 -16.76
N ILE A 211 -14.27 -8.42 -17.85
CA ILE A 211 -13.38 -8.67 -18.99
C ILE A 211 -14.15 -8.45 -20.29
N ALA A 212 -14.00 -7.25 -20.86
CA ALA A 212 -14.64 -6.87 -22.13
C ALA A 212 -13.94 -7.48 -23.37
N ASN A 213 -12.65 -7.81 -23.28
CA ASN A 213 -11.86 -8.45 -24.32
C ASN A 213 -11.23 -9.77 -23.81
N PRO A 214 -12.01 -10.87 -23.72
CA PRO A 214 -11.54 -12.11 -23.09
C PRO A 214 -10.46 -12.82 -23.91
N ASP A 215 -10.45 -12.68 -25.24
CA ASP A 215 -9.45 -13.35 -26.08
C ASP A 215 -8.08 -12.70 -25.92
N GLY A 216 -8.03 -11.36 -25.98
CA GLY A 216 -6.83 -10.62 -25.65
C GLY A 216 -6.36 -10.92 -24.24
N TYR A 217 -7.28 -10.94 -23.27
CA TYR A 217 -6.94 -11.19 -21.86
C TYR A 217 -6.26 -12.55 -21.69
N VAL A 218 -6.85 -13.64 -22.20
CA VAL A 218 -6.23 -14.97 -22.16
C VAL A 218 -4.86 -14.99 -22.85
N TYR A 219 -4.73 -14.30 -23.98
CA TYR A 219 -3.45 -14.21 -24.71
C TYR A 219 -2.34 -13.54 -23.88
N THR A 220 -2.68 -12.60 -22.98
CA THR A 220 -1.70 -12.02 -22.03
C THR A 220 -1.24 -12.97 -20.95
N TRP A 221 -2.03 -14.01 -20.64
CA TRP A 221 -1.65 -15.04 -19.68
C TRP A 221 -0.78 -16.14 -20.31
N SER A 222 -1.03 -16.48 -21.58
CA SER A 222 -0.40 -17.62 -22.25
C SER A 222 0.81 -17.26 -23.12
N ASP A 223 0.75 -16.14 -23.86
CA ASP A 223 1.65 -15.89 -24.99
C ASP A 223 2.35 -14.53 -24.90
N ASP A 224 1.62 -13.42 -24.89
CA ASP A 224 2.19 -12.07 -24.94
C ASP A 224 1.54 -11.17 -23.89
N ARG A 225 2.25 -11.00 -22.76
CA ARG A 225 1.81 -10.18 -21.62
C ARG A 225 1.51 -8.73 -22.00
N MET A 226 2.12 -8.19 -23.05
CA MET A 226 1.95 -6.80 -23.50
C MET A 226 0.90 -6.67 -24.61
N TRP A 227 0.15 -7.73 -24.92
CA TRP A 227 -0.91 -7.69 -25.91
C TRP A 227 -2.06 -6.78 -25.46
N ARG A 228 -2.46 -5.84 -26.33
CA ARG A 228 -3.53 -4.85 -26.07
C ARG A 228 -4.86 -5.17 -26.75
N LYS A 229 -4.79 -5.63 -28.00
CA LYS A 229 -5.91 -5.67 -28.95
C LYS A 229 -6.84 -6.88 -28.76
N THR A 230 -7.90 -6.96 -29.56
CA THR A 230 -8.66 -8.21 -29.76
C THR A 230 -7.79 -9.29 -30.43
N ARG A 231 -8.35 -10.47 -30.72
CA ARG A 231 -7.66 -11.57 -31.43
C ARG A 231 -8.27 -11.91 -32.80
N SER A 232 -9.04 -11.00 -33.38
CA SER A 232 -9.69 -11.21 -34.67
C SER A 232 -8.69 -11.43 -35.82
N ASP A 233 -8.99 -12.39 -36.70
CA ASP A 233 -8.31 -12.55 -37.98
C ASP A 233 -9.09 -11.84 -39.09
N ASN A 234 -8.57 -10.69 -39.50
CA ASN A 234 -9.15 -9.86 -40.55
C ASN A 234 -8.54 -10.14 -41.94
N GLY A 235 -7.90 -11.30 -42.13
CA GLY A 235 -7.18 -11.66 -43.36
C GLY A 235 -5.92 -10.83 -43.59
N LYS A 236 -5.31 -10.34 -42.50
CA LYS A 236 -4.11 -9.50 -42.49
C LYS A 236 -2.94 -10.23 -41.83
N PHE A 237 -1.73 -9.70 -42.00
CA PHE A 237 -0.53 -10.30 -41.40
C PHE A 237 -0.54 -10.24 -39.86
N CYS A 238 -1.06 -9.16 -39.29
CA CYS A 238 -1.22 -8.99 -37.84
C CYS A 238 -2.68 -9.20 -37.43
N LEU A 239 -2.87 -9.78 -36.25
CA LEU A 239 -4.18 -10.04 -35.66
C LEU A 239 -4.65 -8.88 -34.79
N GLY A 240 -5.96 -8.82 -34.60
CA GLY A 240 -6.60 -7.94 -33.63
C GLY A 240 -6.73 -6.49 -34.07
N VAL A 241 -7.75 -5.85 -33.52
CA VAL A 241 -8.12 -4.44 -33.66
C VAL A 241 -8.08 -3.81 -32.28
N ASP A 242 -7.77 -2.51 -32.20
CA ASP A 242 -7.94 -1.75 -30.98
C ASP A 242 -9.43 -1.62 -30.67
N PRO A 243 -9.94 -2.29 -29.61
CA PRO A 243 -11.36 -2.26 -29.30
C PRO A 243 -11.85 -0.86 -28.89
N ASN A 244 -10.96 0.05 -28.48
CA ASN A 244 -11.28 1.44 -28.15
C ASN A 244 -10.95 2.43 -29.30
N ARG A 245 -10.82 1.92 -30.53
CA ARG A 245 -10.85 2.69 -31.80
C ARG A 245 -11.94 2.20 -32.77
N ASN A 246 -12.70 1.19 -32.37
CA ASN A 246 -13.64 0.49 -33.25
C ASN A 246 -15.10 0.98 -33.14
N TRP A 247 -15.39 1.97 -32.31
CA TRP A 247 -16.74 2.49 -32.12
C TRP A 247 -17.13 3.50 -33.21
N ASP A 248 -18.41 3.54 -33.60
CA ASP A 248 -18.94 4.43 -34.65
C ASP A 248 -19.12 5.88 -34.17
N ILE A 249 -18.02 6.51 -33.76
CA ILE A 249 -17.96 7.92 -33.39
C ILE A 249 -16.66 8.52 -33.95
N ASN A 250 -16.79 9.27 -35.04
CA ASN A 250 -15.65 9.76 -35.83
C ASN A 250 -14.67 8.62 -36.23
N TRP A 251 -15.16 7.40 -36.42
CA TRP A 251 -14.35 6.22 -36.71
C TRP A 251 -13.40 6.46 -37.91
N SER A 252 -12.18 5.93 -37.85
CA SER A 252 -11.05 6.20 -38.77
C SER A 252 -10.51 7.64 -38.76
N GLY A 253 -10.83 8.40 -37.71
CA GLY A 253 -10.35 9.77 -37.49
C GLY A 253 -8.95 9.84 -36.84
N PRO A 254 -8.56 11.04 -36.36
CA PRO A 254 -7.26 11.24 -35.70
C PRO A 254 -7.09 10.39 -34.43
N GLY A 255 -5.85 9.99 -34.15
CA GLY A 255 -5.50 9.15 -33.00
C GLY A 255 -5.80 7.65 -33.19
N ALA A 256 -6.14 7.25 -34.41
CA ALA A 256 -6.32 5.86 -34.82
C ALA A 256 -5.50 5.56 -36.08
N ASP A 257 -5.18 4.28 -36.32
CA ASP A 257 -4.31 3.84 -37.42
C ASP A 257 -5.02 2.85 -38.35
N SER A 258 -4.67 2.90 -39.64
CA SER A 258 -5.15 1.97 -40.67
C SER A 258 -4.28 0.71 -40.81
N GLY A 259 -3.07 0.72 -40.26
CA GLY A 259 -2.13 -0.38 -40.30
C GLY A 259 -2.50 -1.50 -39.32
N ALA A 260 -2.78 -2.70 -39.83
CA ALA A 260 -3.22 -3.85 -39.02
C ALA A 260 -2.24 -4.28 -37.89
N CYS A 261 -0.97 -3.91 -38.00
CA CYS A 261 0.05 -4.19 -36.98
C CYS A 261 0.18 -3.10 -35.92
N SER A 262 -0.48 -1.96 -36.12
CA SER A 262 -0.52 -0.87 -35.14
C SER A 262 -1.36 -1.30 -33.93
N ASP A 263 -0.94 -0.84 -32.75
CA ASP A 263 -1.70 -0.97 -31.50
C ASP A 263 -2.96 -0.10 -31.52
N ALA A 264 -3.01 0.93 -32.36
CA ALA A 264 -4.16 1.82 -32.56
C ALA A 264 -5.00 1.46 -33.81
N TYR A 265 -4.86 0.24 -34.35
CA TYR A 265 -5.58 -0.18 -35.55
C TYR A 265 -7.10 -0.12 -35.35
N TYR A 266 -7.83 0.72 -36.10
CA TYR A 266 -9.27 0.93 -35.93
C TYR A 266 -10.18 -0.15 -36.54
N GLY A 267 -9.61 -1.12 -37.25
CA GLY A 267 -10.33 -2.23 -37.86
C GLY A 267 -10.82 -1.96 -39.30
N PRO A 268 -11.41 -2.97 -39.96
CA PRO A 268 -11.92 -2.83 -41.34
C PRO A 268 -13.20 -1.98 -41.46
N SER A 269 -14.00 -1.89 -40.39
CA SER A 269 -15.22 -1.08 -40.30
C SER A 269 -15.51 -0.76 -38.82
N ALA A 270 -16.31 0.26 -38.54
CA ALA A 270 -16.85 0.45 -37.20
C ALA A 270 -17.64 -0.80 -36.77
N PHE A 271 -17.51 -1.20 -35.49
CA PHE A 271 -18.07 -2.41 -34.90
C PHE A 271 -17.66 -3.71 -35.63
N SER A 272 -16.49 -3.75 -36.25
CA SER A 272 -15.94 -5.00 -36.82
C SER A 272 -15.67 -6.05 -35.76
N GLU A 273 -15.32 -5.62 -34.55
CA GLU A 273 -15.01 -6.52 -33.45
C GLU A 273 -16.28 -7.01 -32.79
N ILE A 274 -16.43 -8.34 -32.69
CA ILE A 274 -17.64 -8.94 -32.14
C ILE A 274 -17.79 -8.62 -30.64
N GLU A 275 -16.69 -8.42 -29.93
CA GLU A 275 -16.63 -7.96 -28.54
C GLU A 275 -17.24 -6.56 -28.40
N VAL A 276 -16.86 -5.64 -29.29
CA VAL A 276 -17.36 -4.25 -29.29
C VAL A 276 -18.82 -4.21 -29.75
N LEU A 277 -19.17 -4.97 -30.78
CA LEU A 277 -20.55 -5.09 -31.25
C LEU A 277 -21.47 -5.67 -30.16
N SER A 278 -20.98 -6.65 -29.40
CA SER A 278 -21.71 -7.26 -28.27
C SER A 278 -21.96 -6.24 -27.16
N GLN A 279 -20.94 -5.49 -26.73
CA GLN A 279 -21.08 -4.42 -25.74
C GLN A 279 -22.06 -3.35 -26.20
N LYS A 280 -21.91 -2.86 -27.43
CA LYS A 280 -22.83 -1.86 -28.02
C LYS A 280 -24.28 -2.35 -28.05
N ASN A 281 -24.52 -3.61 -28.42
CA ASN A 281 -25.87 -4.18 -28.45
C ASN A 281 -26.43 -4.40 -27.03
N PHE A 282 -25.58 -4.82 -26.09
CA PHE A 282 -25.94 -4.97 -24.69
C PHE A 282 -26.35 -3.63 -24.07
N ILE A 283 -25.53 -2.58 -24.20
CA ILE A 283 -25.84 -1.23 -23.69
C ILE A 283 -27.13 -0.70 -24.32
N ALA A 284 -27.30 -0.87 -25.64
CA ALA A 284 -28.53 -0.45 -26.33
C ALA A 284 -29.78 -1.25 -25.92
N SER A 285 -29.62 -2.48 -25.40
CA SER A 285 -30.73 -3.28 -24.88
C SER A 285 -31.18 -2.83 -23.49
N LEU A 286 -30.35 -2.08 -22.76
CA LEU A 286 -30.67 -1.53 -21.45
C LEU A 286 -31.53 -0.26 -21.63
N GLY A 287 -32.72 -0.25 -21.05
CA GLY A 287 -33.71 0.81 -21.28
C GLY A 287 -33.50 2.09 -20.46
N ARG A 288 -32.59 2.12 -19.48
CA ARG A 288 -32.47 3.21 -18.49
C ARG A 288 -31.03 3.51 -18.08
N VAL A 289 -30.05 3.32 -18.98
CA VAL A 289 -28.65 3.65 -18.70
C VAL A 289 -28.51 5.15 -18.40
N GLN A 290 -27.95 5.48 -17.24
CA GLN A 290 -27.69 6.86 -16.82
C GLN A 290 -26.19 7.14 -16.68
N ALA A 291 -25.37 6.12 -16.46
CA ALA A 291 -23.92 6.25 -16.39
C ALA A 291 -23.19 5.09 -17.07
N TYR A 292 -22.05 5.42 -17.65
CA TYR A 292 -21.10 4.50 -18.27
C TYR A 292 -19.69 4.85 -17.82
N ILE A 293 -18.91 3.85 -17.40
CA ILE A 293 -17.52 4.03 -17.00
C ILE A 293 -16.69 2.96 -17.70
N ASP A 294 -15.72 3.39 -18.50
CA ASP A 294 -14.73 2.52 -19.12
C ASP A 294 -13.42 2.59 -18.33
N VAL A 295 -12.97 1.47 -17.77
CA VAL A 295 -11.83 1.41 -16.84
C VAL A 295 -10.61 0.84 -17.56
N HIS A 296 -9.57 1.68 -17.65
CA HIS A 296 -8.26 1.44 -18.27
C HIS A 296 -7.13 1.60 -17.25
N ALA A 297 -5.92 1.29 -17.68
CA ALA A 297 -4.70 1.73 -17.03
C ALA A 297 -3.63 2.01 -18.09
N TYR A 298 -2.63 2.83 -17.84
CA TYR A 298 -2.29 3.56 -16.62
C TYR A 298 -2.21 5.05 -16.94
N SER A 299 -2.25 5.92 -15.91
CA SER A 299 -1.73 7.30 -15.90
C SER A 299 -2.31 8.13 -14.76
N GLN A 300 -3.25 7.58 -13.98
CA GLN A 300 -4.01 8.29 -12.94
C GLN A 300 -4.88 9.42 -13.51
N TYR A 301 -5.77 9.10 -14.44
CA TYR A 301 -6.72 10.04 -15.03
C TYR A 301 -8.17 9.66 -14.77
N TRP A 302 -9.04 10.66 -14.61
CA TRP A 302 -10.48 10.50 -14.56
C TRP A 302 -11.12 11.42 -15.59
N MET A 303 -11.45 10.87 -16.75
CA MET A 303 -11.74 11.65 -17.94
C MET A 303 -13.17 11.48 -18.43
N TYR A 304 -13.62 12.39 -19.28
CA TYR A 304 -14.93 12.34 -19.91
C TYR A 304 -14.89 12.85 -21.36
N PRO A 305 -15.91 12.60 -22.19
CA PRO A 305 -15.93 13.02 -23.59
C PRO A 305 -15.71 14.54 -23.79
N TYR A 306 -15.21 14.99 -24.94
CA TYR A 306 -14.86 14.17 -26.10
C TYR A 306 -13.37 13.80 -26.16
N ALA A 307 -13.09 12.60 -26.67
CA ALA A 307 -11.77 12.15 -27.11
C ALA A 307 -11.50 12.55 -28.56
N TRP A 308 -12.46 12.41 -29.47
CA TRP A 308 -12.20 12.57 -30.91
C TRP A 308 -12.06 14.04 -31.36
N THR A 309 -12.38 15.01 -30.51
CA THR A 309 -12.31 16.45 -30.79
C THR A 309 -11.94 17.24 -29.53
N SER A 310 -11.31 18.41 -29.71
CA SER A 310 -11.02 19.36 -28.62
C SER A 310 -12.23 20.20 -28.19
N SER A 311 -13.37 20.03 -28.87
CA SER A 311 -14.64 20.64 -28.48
C SER A 311 -15.14 20.01 -27.18
N VAL A 312 -15.71 20.83 -26.31
CA VAL A 312 -16.35 20.36 -25.07
C VAL A 312 -17.74 19.79 -25.34
N THR A 313 -18.24 18.97 -24.42
CA THR A 313 -19.58 18.40 -24.49
C THR A 313 -20.66 19.44 -24.13
N ALA A 314 -21.92 19.11 -24.38
CA ALA A 314 -23.04 19.97 -23.97
C ALA A 314 -23.23 20.00 -22.44
N ASP A 315 -22.77 18.95 -21.75
CA ASP A 315 -22.88 18.79 -20.29
C ASP A 315 -21.50 18.97 -19.59
N ASP A 316 -20.54 19.67 -20.22
CA ASP A 316 -19.14 19.81 -19.77
C ASP A 316 -19.01 20.24 -18.31
N ALA A 317 -19.78 21.25 -17.87
CA ALA A 317 -19.74 21.73 -16.49
C ALA A 317 -20.18 20.67 -15.46
N LEU A 318 -21.15 19.82 -15.81
CA LEU A 318 -21.59 18.72 -14.94
C LEU A 318 -20.52 17.62 -14.88
N LEU A 319 -19.95 17.26 -16.03
CA LEU A 319 -18.94 16.22 -16.12
C LEU A 319 -17.64 16.62 -15.41
N GLU A 320 -17.20 17.87 -15.59
CA GLU A 320 -16.05 18.43 -14.88
C GLU A 320 -16.25 18.40 -13.36
N GLN A 321 -17.45 18.78 -12.89
CA GLN A 321 -17.77 18.74 -11.46
C GLN A 321 -17.68 17.31 -10.92
N ILE A 322 -18.35 16.35 -11.57
CA ILE A 322 -18.33 14.94 -11.16
C ILE A 322 -16.90 14.39 -11.19
N ALA A 323 -16.14 14.66 -12.26
CA ALA A 323 -14.76 14.20 -12.40
C ALA A 323 -13.87 14.77 -11.30
N THR A 324 -14.02 16.06 -10.98
CA THR A 324 -13.29 16.72 -9.88
C THR A 324 -13.62 16.10 -8.53
N ASP A 325 -14.92 15.87 -8.27
CA ASP A 325 -15.37 15.22 -7.04
C ASP A 325 -14.84 13.77 -6.95
N SER A 326 -14.79 13.04 -8.07
CA SER A 326 -14.21 11.70 -8.14
C SER A 326 -12.72 11.69 -7.81
N VAL A 327 -11.90 12.58 -8.39
CA VAL A 327 -10.46 12.61 -8.09
C VAL A 327 -10.17 13.07 -6.67
N ASN A 328 -10.98 13.97 -6.09
CA ASN A 328 -10.88 14.36 -4.68
C ASN A 328 -11.22 13.20 -3.73
N ALA A 329 -12.24 12.39 -4.08
CA ALA A 329 -12.58 11.19 -3.33
C ALA A 329 -11.44 10.16 -3.40
N ILE A 330 -10.85 9.94 -4.59
CA ILE A 330 -9.68 9.06 -4.77
C ILE A 330 -8.50 9.56 -3.92
N TYR A 331 -8.20 10.87 -3.95
CA TYR A 331 -7.14 11.48 -3.16
C TYR A 331 -7.36 11.28 -1.65
N SER A 332 -8.60 11.32 -1.17
CA SER A 332 -8.91 11.17 0.25
C SER A 332 -8.58 9.78 0.82
N VAL A 333 -8.49 8.74 -0.02
CA VAL A 333 -8.20 7.37 0.44
C VAL A 333 -6.69 7.16 0.65
N HIS A 334 -5.88 7.44 -0.36
CA HIS A 334 -4.44 7.14 -0.35
C HIS A 334 -3.55 8.29 -0.87
N GLN A 335 -4.08 9.52 -0.86
CA GLN A 335 -3.37 10.74 -1.31
C GLN A 335 -2.84 10.65 -2.75
N GLN A 336 -3.49 9.82 -3.59
CA GLN A 336 -3.09 9.66 -4.99
C GLN A 336 -3.69 10.75 -5.85
N SER A 337 -2.82 11.46 -6.56
CA SER A 337 -3.24 12.57 -7.43
C SER A 337 -3.70 12.04 -8.79
N TYR A 338 -4.97 12.26 -9.10
CA TYR A 338 -5.55 11.98 -10.42
C TYR A 338 -5.86 13.28 -11.15
N GLN A 339 -5.65 13.31 -12.47
CA GLN A 339 -6.05 14.45 -13.29
C GLN A 339 -7.46 14.23 -13.86
N ALA A 340 -8.33 15.24 -13.69
CA ALA A 340 -9.67 15.27 -14.27
C ALA A 340 -9.74 16.13 -15.53
N GLY A 341 -10.67 15.82 -16.45
CA GLY A 341 -11.00 16.67 -17.59
C GLY A 341 -11.42 15.93 -18.88
N PRO A 342 -11.66 16.66 -19.98
CA PRO A 342 -12.01 16.03 -21.25
C PRO A 342 -10.88 15.15 -21.78
N ILE A 343 -11.19 13.96 -22.31
CA ILE A 343 -10.21 12.97 -22.78
C ILE A 343 -9.20 13.62 -23.74
N SER A 344 -9.67 14.38 -24.74
CA SER A 344 -8.80 15.04 -25.72
C SER A 344 -7.81 16.07 -25.14
N LYS A 345 -8.09 16.60 -23.95
CA LYS A 345 -7.27 17.61 -23.26
C LYS A 345 -6.37 17.01 -22.19
N VAL A 346 -6.82 15.96 -21.50
CA VAL A 346 -6.07 15.27 -20.44
C VAL A 346 -5.10 14.27 -21.05
N ILE A 347 -5.62 13.40 -21.93
CA ILE A 347 -4.82 12.44 -22.67
C ILE A 347 -4.52 13.00 -24.06
N TYR A 348 -5.12 12.51 -25.15
CA TYR A 348 -4.89 12.96 -26.51
C TYR A 348 -6.15 12.80 -27.35
N VAL A 349 -6.14 13.40 -28.54
CA VAL A 349 -7.23 13.23 -29.51
C VAL A 349 -7.25 11.79 -30.02
N ALA A 350 -8.35 11.08 -29.79
CA ALA A 350 -8.54 9.69 -30.20
C ALA A 350 -9.94 9.45 -30.74
N SER A 351 -10.05 8.95 -31.97
CA SER A 351 -11.34 8.64 -32.58
C SER A 351 -11.84 7.23 -32.25
N GLY A 352 -13.16 7.04 -32.24
CA GLY A 352 -13.78 5.72 -32.13
C GLY A 352 -13.70 5.11 -30.72
N SER A 353 -13.73 5.94 -29.67
CA SER A 353 -13.75 5.47 -28.28
C SER A 353 -15.16 5.13 -27.78
N SER A 354 -15.20 4.22 -26.80
CA SER A 354 -16.41 3.77 -26.11
C SER A 354 -17.15 4.92 -25.41
N ALA A 355 -16.44 5.72 -24.60
CA ALA A 355 -16.99 6.80 -23.81
C ALA A 355 -17.65 7.88 -24.71
N ASP A 356 -17.00 8.24 -25.83
CA ASP A 356 -17.57 9.19 -26.78
C ASP A 356 -18.85 8.65 -27.42
N TYR A 357 -18.86 7.37 -27.79
CA TYR A 357 -20.02 6.74 -28.42
C TYR A 357 -21.20 6.65 -27.46
N VAL A 358 -20.96 6.18 -26.22
CA VAL A 358 -22.01 6.02 -25.22
C VAL A 358 -22.59 7.37 -24.77
N TYR A 359 -21.76 8.42 -24.66
CA TYR A 359 -22.26 9.79 -24.47
C TYR A 359 -23.17 10.23 -25.62
N ASN A 360 -22.76 9.95 -26.87
CA ASN A 360 -23.55 10.31 -28.06
C ASN A 360 -24.86 9.50 -28.19
N MET A 361 -24.97 8.35 -27.53
CA MET A 361 -26.25 7.61 -27.37
C MET A 361 -27.23 8.30 -26.40
N GLY A 362 -26.79 9.33 -25.68
CA GLY A 362 -27.60 10.09 -24.71
C GLY A 362 -27.34 9.72 -23.24
N VAL A 363 -26.33 8.90 -22.95
CA VAL A 363 -25.90 8.61 -21.57
C VAL A 363 -25.02 9.75 -21.08
N LYS A 364 -25.60 10.67 -20.31
CA LYS A 364 -24.92 11.91 -19.92
C LYS A 364 -23.64 11.69 -19.12
N CYS A 365 -23.67 10.78 -18.13
CA CYS A 365 -22.52 10.50 -17.28
C CYS A 365 -21.64 9.41 -17.91
N SER A 366 -20.86 9.76 -18.93
CA SER A 366 -19.91 8.84 -19.56
C SER A 366 -18.48 9.23 -19.19
N PHE A 367 -17.72 8.29 -18.63
CA PHE A 367 -16.36 8.50 -18.13
C PHE A 367 -15.41 7.42 -18.63
N ALA A 368 -14.13 7.77 -18.67
CA ALA A 368 -13.02 6.84 -18.85
C ALA A 368 -12.00 7.06 -17.73
N ALA A 369 -11.63 6.01 -17.01
CA ALA A 369 -10.64 6.07 -15.93
C ALA A 369 -9.33 5.43 -16.39
N GLU A 370 -8.20 6.06 -16.13
CA GLU A 370 -6.86 5.47 -16.28
C GLU A 370 -6.29 5.28 -14.88
N LEU A 371 -6.21 4.04 -14.41
CA LEU A 371 -5.80 3.73 -13.04
C LEU A 371 -4.28 3.95 -12.82
N ARG A 372 -3.79 3.49 -11.66
CA ARG A 372 -2.37 3.52 -11.33
C ARG A 372 -1.53 2.74 -12.36
N ASP A 373 -0.26 3.07 -12.52
CA ASP A 373 0.48 4.19 -11.91
C ASP A 373 0.69 5.35 -12.90
N THR A 374 1.72 6.15 -12.73
CA THR A 374 2.11 7.21 -13.69
C THR A 374 3.28 6.79 -14.57
N GLY A 375 3.50 5.48 -14.79
CA GLY A 375 4.44 4.90 -15.76
C GLY A 375 5.61 4.12 -15.18
N ARG A 376 5.89 4.19 -13.88
CA ARG A 376 7.03 3.48 -13.27
C ARG A 376 6.94 1.97 -13.47
N TYR A 377 5.73 1.42 -13.38
CA TYR A 377 5.38 0.05 -13.77
C TYR A 377 4.56 0.03 -15.05
N GLY A 378 3.76 1.07 -15.27
CA GLY A 378 2.78 1.08 -16.33
C GLY A 378 1.86 -0.13 -16.23
N PHE A 379 1.97 -1.04 -17.20
CA PHE A 379 1.12 -2.23 -17.25
C PHE A 379 1.58 -3.38 -16.35
N THR A 380 2.73 -3.31 -15.67
CA THR A 380 3.25 -4.38 -14.79
C THR A 380 3.13 -4.04 -13.29
N LEU A 381 1.99 -3.46 -12.88
CA LEU A 381 1.79 -2.96 -11.52
C LEU A 381 1.81 -4.14 -10.50
N PRO A 382 2.70 -4.16 -9.49
CA PRO A 382 2.87 -5.32 -8.60
C PRO A 382 1.68 -5.60 -7.68
N GLU A 383 1.52 -6.87 -7.28
CA GLU A 383 0.43 -7.34 -6.43
C GLU A 383 0.54 -6.88 -4.95
N ARG A 384 1.75 -6.84 -4.34
CA ARG A 384 1.90 -6.82 -2.86
C ARG A 384 3.08 -6.00 -2.33
N ASP A 385 2.88 -5.42 -1.14
CA ASP A 385 3.93 -4.78 -0.33
C ASP A 385 4.87 -5.83 0.24
N GLN A 386 6.16 -5.53 0.32
CA GLN A 386 7.16 -6.45 0.88
C GLN A 386 7.98 -5.78 1.96
N VAL A 387 8.38 -6.56 2.97
CA VAL A 387 9.49 -6.16 3.84
C VAL A 387 10.74 -6.86 3.34
N ILE A 388 11.74 -6.07 2.94
CA ILE A 388 13.01 -6.56 2.41
C ILE A 388 14.07 -6.37 3.48
N ARG A 389 14.74 -7.47 3.87
CA ARG A 389 15.89 -7.42 4.77
C ARG A 389 17.17 -7.30 3.95
N VAL A 390 17.81 -6.15 4.06
CA VAL A 390 19.04 -5.79 3.39
C VAL A 390 20.23 -6.07 4.30
N LYS A 391 21.31 -6.67 3.77
CA LYS A 391 22.51 -7.06 4.51
C LYS A 391 23.73 -6.31 3.95
N PRO A 392 24.01 -5.08 4.43
CA PRO A 392 25.10 -4.25 3.92
C PRO A 392 26.50 -4.78 4.29
N HIS A 393 27.44 -4.61 3.36
CA HIS A 393 28.87 -4.85 3.57
C HIS A 393 29.69 -3.57 3.41
N GLY A 394 30.64 -3.32 4.33
CA GLY A 394 31.58 -2.21 4.23
C GLY A 394 30.88 -0.84 4.20
N HIS A 395 30.98 -0.13 3.07
CA HIS A 395 30.42 1.21 2.88
C HIS A 395 29.00 1.24 2.29
N GLN A 396 28.37 0.07 2.07
CA GLN A 396 27.06 -0.02 1.41
C GLN A 396 25.92 0.65 2.18
N VAL A 397 26.06 0.87 3.50
CA VAL A 397 25.05 1.57 4.30
C VAL A 397 24.76 2.99 3.80
N GLN A 398 25.76 3.68 3.25
CA GLN A 398 25.57 5.01 2.67
C GLN A 398 24.68 4.94 1.42
N VAL A 399 24.85 3.90 0.61
CA VAL A 399 24.01 3.63 -0.56
C VAL A 399 22.60 3.21 -0.16
N ILE A 400 22.43 2.48 0.95
CA ILE A 400 21.11 2.16 1.48
C ILE A 400 20.36 3.43 1.91
N ASN A 401 21.05 4.40 2.53
CA ASN A 401 20.44 5.69 2.91
C ASN A 401 19.92 6.48 1.69
N GLU A 402 20.51 6.31 0.50
CA GLU A 402 20.02 6.92 -0.74
C GLU A 402 18.66 6.36 -1.20
N LEU A 403 18.24 5.19 -0.69
CA LEU A 403 16.95 4.60 -1.05
C LEU A 403 15.78 5.50 -0.65
N ALA A 404 15.79 6.10 0.55
CA ALA A 404 14.70 6.98 0.98
C ALA A 404 14.67 8.32 0.24
N GLU A 405 15.81 8.79 -0.26
CA GLU A 405 15.82 9.97 -1.16
C GLU A 405 15.16 9.64 -2.51
N ARG A 406 15.33 8.40 -2.99
CA ARG A 406 14.82 7.95 -4.28
C ARG A 406 13.38 7.44 -4.22
N PHE A 407 12.98 6.90 -3.08
CA PHE A 407 11.69 6.30 -2.82
C PHE A 407 11.17 6.81 -1.47
N PRO A 408 10.64 8.05 -1.42
CA PRO A 408 10.20 8.70 -0.19
C PRO A 408 9.15 7.94 0.61
N GLU A 409 8.45 6.99 -0.02
CA GLU A 409 7.39 6.19 0.58
C GLU A 409 7.88 4.87 1.21
N ILE A 410 9.18 4.54 1.14
CA ILE A 410 9.71 3.39 1.87
C ILE A 410 9.85 3.72 3.36
N ASP A 411 9.66 2.71 4.20
CA ASP A 411 9.77 2.82 5.65
C ASP A 411 10.90 1.92 6.15
N TYR A 412 11.89 2.52 6.83
CA TYR A 412 12.93 1.76 7.52
C TYR A 412 12.39 1.25 8.85
N TRP A 413 12.12 -0.06 8.90
CA TRP A 413 11.76 -0.73 10.14
C TRP A 413 12.95 -0.82 11.09
N THR A 414 14.15 -0.99 10.53
CA THR A 414 15.40 -0.82 11.27
C THR A 414 16.29 0.17 10.52
N GLU A 415 16.86 1.14 11.25
CA GLU A 415 17.65 2.20 10.64
C GLU A 415 18.98 1.68 10.06
N PRO A 416 19.41 2.18 8.90
CA PRO A 416 20.69 1.80 8.28
C PRO A 416 21.89 2.29 9.10
N GLN A 417 22.50 1.40 9.90
CA GLN A 417 23.73 1.66 10.64
C GLN A 417 24.79 0.56 10.48
N GLY A 418 25.99 0.94 10.02
CA GLY A 418 27.12 0.04 9.91
C GLY A 418 26.87 -1.13 8.94
N ILE A 419 27.09 -2.36 9.40
CA ILE A 419 26.87 -3.60 8.62
C ILE A 419 25.64 -4.39 9.10
N ARG A 420 24.78 -3.76 9.91
CA ARG A 420 23.60 -4.43 10.47
C ARG A 420 22.56 -4.68 9.38
N PRO A 421 21.78 -5.77 9.48
CA PRO A 421 20.61 -5.95 8.65
C PRO A 421 19.64 -4.77 8.79
N VAL A 422 19.11 -4.31 7.66
CA VAL A 422 18.16 -3.22 7.55
C VAL A 422 16.86 -3.80 7.00
N ASP A 423 15.80 -3.76 7.78
CA ASP A 423 14.46 -4.17 7.35
C ASP A 423 13.76 -2.95 6.77
N ILE A 424 13.30 -3.07 5.53
CA ILE A 424 12.67 -1.97 4.79
C ILE A 424 11.29 -2.44 4.37
N HIS A 425 10.23 -1.81 4.85
CA HIS A 425 8.91 -1.91 4.23
C HIS A 425 8.96 -1.15 2.91
N VAL A 426 8.72 -1.89 1.85
CA VAL A 426 8.70 -1.41 0.48
C VAL A 426 7.26 -1.55 -0.03
N PRO A 427 6.57 -0.42 -0.24
CA PRO A 427 5.27 -0.42 -0.89
C PRO A 427 5.31 -1.21 -2.19
N LYS A 428 4.20 -1.86 -2.58
CA LYS A 428 4.13 -2.69 -3.79
C LYS A 428 4.63 -1.97 -5.03
N GLU A 429 4.32 -0.67 -5.13
CA GLU A 429 4.79 0.24 -6.15
C GLU A 429 6.30 0.58 -6.06
N HIS A 430 7.08 -0.03 -5.18
CA HIS A 430 8.53 0.18 -5.09
C HIS A 430 9.35 -1.11 -5.10
N VAL A 431 8.73 -2.27 -4.86
CA VAL A 431 9.39 -3.57 -4.68
C VAL A 431 10.38 -3.89 -5.80
N ALA A 432 9.95 -3.85 -7.06
CA ALA A 432 10.83 -4.22 -8.17
C ALA A 432 12.01 -3.25 -8.30
N ALA A 433 11.77 -1.95 -8.19
CA ALA A 433 12.82 -0.93 -8.31
C ALA A 433 13.84 -1.01 -7.17
N VAL A 434 13.39 -1.28 -5.94
CA VAL A 434 14.27 -1.45 -4.78
C VAL A 434 15.12 -2.70 -4.95
N LYS A 435 14.55 -3.84 -5.36
CA LYS A 435 15.32 -5.07 -5.64
C LYS A 435 16.38 -4.86 -6.72
N VAL A 436 16.03 -4.13 -7.79
CA VAL A 436 16.98 -3.76 -8.85
C VAL A 436 18.09 -2.86 -8.30
N PHE A 437 17.74 -1.85 -7.50
CA PHE A 437 18.72 -0.98 -6.85
C PHE A 437 19.71 -1.77 -5.99
N LEU A 438 19.21 -2.66 -5.13
CA LEU A 438 20.02 -3.51 -4.26
C LEU A 438 20.95 -4.41 -5.08
N THR A 439 20.40 -5.09 -6.10
CA THR A 439 21.15 -5.98 -6.98
C THR A 439 22.27 -5.25 -7.74
N ARG A 440 21.99 -4.08 -8.33
CA ARG A 440 22.98 -3.26 -9.05
C ARG A 440 24.13 -2.82 -8.15
N ASN A 441 23.81 -2.44 -6.91
CA ASN A 441 24.80 -2.02 -5.92
C ASN A 441 25.47 -3.19 -5.19
N ARG A 442 25.18 -4.43 -5.61
CA ARG A 442 25.70 -5.68 -5.01
C ARG A 442 25.44 -5.75 -3.52
N ILE A 443 24.28 -5.25 -3.10
CA ILE A 443 23.82 -5.30 -1.72
C ILE A 443 23.00 -6.57 -1.57
N ASP A 444 23.43 -7.45 -0.66
CA ASP A 444 22.72 -8.69 -0.39
C ASP A 444 21.37 -8.36 0.25
N TYR A 445 20.31 -9.07 -0.15
CA TYR A 445 19.00 -8.93 0.47
C TYR A 445 18.23 -10.25 0.45
N GLU A 446 17.25 -10.36 1.34
CA GLU A 446 16.25 -11.42 1.33
C GLU A 446 14.86 -10.80 1.52
N ILE A 447 13.84 -11.50 1.02
CA ILE A 447 12.45 -11.12 1.27
C ILE A 447 12.14 -11.58 2.70
N PHE A 448 12.01 -10.63 3.61
CA PHE A 448 11.72 -10.90 5.02
C PHE A 448 10.23 -11.18 5.22
N ILE A 449 9.37 -10.33 4.67
CA ILE A 449 7.92 -10.54 4.59
C ILE A 449 7.50 -10.40 3.13
N GLU A 450 7.02 -11.49 2.53
CA GLU A 450 6.61 -11.51 1.12
C GLU A 450 5.28 -10.79 0.87
N ASP A 451 4.41 -10.78 1.87
CA ASP A 451 3.11 -10.13 1.82
C ASP A 451 2.80 -9.52 3.19
N LEU A 452 3.05 -8.22 3.30
CA LEU A 452 2.81 -7.48 4.54
C LEU A 452 1.33 -7.45 4.91
N GLN A 453 0.44 -7.37 3.92
CA GLN A 453 -1.00 -7.33 4.16
C GLN A 453 -1.48 -8.65 4.76
N THR A 454 -1.05 -9.78 4.21
CA THR A 454 -1.33 -11.11 4.78
C THR A 454 -0.74 -11.25 6.19
N ALA A 455 0.44 -10.69 6.46
CA ALA A 455 1.03 -10.72 7.81
C ALA A 455 0.21 -9.90 8.82
N ILE A 456 -0.31 -8.73 8.42
CA ILE A 456 -1.23 -7.90 9.22
C ILE A 456 -2.54 -8.63 9.49
N GLU A 457 -3.14 -9.25 8.47
CA GLU A 457 -4.41 -9.98 8.61
C GLU A 457 -4.29 -11.20 9.54
N ASN A 458 -3.14 -11.87 9.51
CA ASN A 458 -2.85 -13.02 10.37
C ASN A 458 -2.33 -12.65 11.76
N GLU A 459 -2.02 -11.37 12.01
CA GLU A 459 -1.56 -10.90 13.32
C GLU A 459 -2.64 -11.14 14.40
N ARG A 460 -3.91 -11.18 14.00
CA ARG A 460 -5.07 -11.15 14.90
C ARG A 460 -6.15 -12.13 14.52
N SER A 461 -6.87 -12.62 15.53
CA SER A 461 -8.09 -13.40 15.33
C SER A 461 -9.35 -12.53 15.43
N PRO A 462 -10.38 -12.72 14.57
CA PRO A 462 -11.67 -12.06 14.74
C PRO A 462 -12.25 -12.39 16.13
N ARG A 463 -12.56 -11.35 16.91
CA ARG A 463 -13.04 -11.49 18.29
C ARG A 463 -14.07 -10.41 18.65
N PRO A 464 -14.95 -10.65 19.64
CA PRO A 464 -15.78 -9.60 20.19
C PRO A 464 -14.94 -8.55 20.93
N GLU A 465 -15.50 -7.35 21.04
CA GLU A 465 -14.95 -6.25 21.83
C GLU A 465 -14.92 -6.62 23.32
N GLN A 466 -13.85 -6.21 24.01
CA GLN A 466 -13.59 -6.55 25.41
C GLN A 466 -13.77 -5.36 26.34
N MET A 467 -15.02 -5.18 26.78
CA MET A 467 -15.45 -4.05 27.61
C MET A 467 -15.62 -4.41 29.09
N SER A 468 -14.95 -5.46 29.58
CA SER A 468 -15.05 -5.93 30.96
C SER A 468 -13.77 -6.61 31.41
N LEU A 469 -13.22 -6.15 32.54
CA LEU A 469 -12.04 -6.75 33.17
C LEU A 469 -12.20 -8.25 33.47
N ALA A 470 -13.41 -8.71 33.79
CA ALA A 470 -13.65 -10.12 34.13
C ALA A 470 -13.44 -11.08 32.93
N THR A 471 -13.55 -10.57 31.71
CA THR A 471 -13.39 -11.32 30.46
C THR A 471 -12.25 -10.77 29.60
N PHE A 472 -11.40 -9.92 30.19
CA PHE A 472 -10.30 -9.28 29.48
C PHE A 472 -9.17 -10.28 29.22
N ASP A 473 -8.83 -10.47 27.96
CA ASP A 473 -7.82 -11.42 27.49
C ASP A 473 -6.54 -10.68 27.18
N TYR A 474 -5.53 -10.85 28.02
CA TYR A 474 -4.22 -10.20 27.84
C TYR A 474 -3.36 -10.85 26.75
N ASN A 475 -3.88 -11.86 26.03
CA ASN A 475 -3.18 -12.54 24.93
C ASN A 475 -3.62 -12.05 23.55
N VAL A 476 -4.37 -10.94 23.47
CA VAL A 476 -4.78 -10.31 22.21
C VAL A 476 -4.43 -8.82 22.23
N TYR A 477 -4.36 -8.19 21.05
CA TYR A 477 -4.16 -6.73 20.99
C TYR A 477 -5.48 -5.99 21.21
N HIS A 478 -5.44 -4.78 21.79
CA HIS A 478 -6.64 -4.05 22.23
C HIS A 478 -6.78 -2.65 21.65
N THR A 479 -8.00 -2.28 21.23
CA THR A 479 -8.25 -0.91 20.74
C THR A 479 -8.03 0.11 21.87
N LEU A 480 -7.87 1.39 21.51
CA LEU A 480 -7.77 2.45 22.51
C LEU A 480 -8.97 2.47 23.48
N ASP A 481 -10.17 2.20 22.97
CA ASP A 481 -11.40 2.17 23.77
C ASP A 481 -11.40 1.01 24.77
N GLU A 482 -10.96 -0.18 24.36
CA GLU A 482 -10.79 -1.33 25.25
C GLU A 482 -9.73 -1.06 26.33
N ILE A 483 -8.61 -0.43 25.96
CA ILE A 483 -7.55 -0.06 26.91
C ILE A 483 -8.07 0.97 27.93
N ASN A 484 -8.80 2.00 27.48
CA ASN A 484 -9.41 3.00 28.36
C ASN A 484 -10.44 2.39 29.31
N GLN A 485 -11.27 1.47 28.82
CA GLN A 485 -12.23 0.74 29.65
C GLN A 485 -11.51 -0.13 30.67
N TRP A 486 -10.48 -0.87 30.25
CA TRP A 486 -9.63 -1.67 31.13
C TRP A 486 -9.00 -0.81 32.24
N MET A 487 -8.46 0.36 31.92
CA MET A 487 -7.93 1.30 32.91
C MET A 487 -8.99 1.70 33.95
N GLY A 488 -10.20 2.03 33.49
CA GLY A 488 -11.33 2.37 34.35
C GLY A 488 -11.71 1.22 35.30
N ASP A 489 -11.76 0.00 34.78
CA ASP A 489 -12.07 -1.19 35.56
C ASP A 489 -10.96 -1.54 36.57
N MET A 490 -9.69 -1.35 36.22
CA MET A 490 -8.56 -1.53 37.14
C MET A 490 -8.65 -0.57 38.32
N VAL A 491 -9.00 0.70 38.08
CA VAL A 491 -9.24 1.70 39.14
C VAL A 491 -10.44 1.33 40.01
N ALA A 492 -11.52 0.84 39.41
CA ALA A 492 -12.71 0.43 40.16
C ALA A 492 -12.47 -0.82 41.03
N THR A 493 -11.59 -1.72 40.57
CA THR A 493 -11.33 -3.02 41.20
C THR A 493 -10.26 -2.94 42.29
N TYR A 494 -9.17 -2.21 42.05
CA TYR A 494 -8.01 -2.17 42.93
C TYR A 494 -7.85 -0.79 43.58
N SER A 495 -8.20 -0.69 44.87
CA SER A 495 -8.17 0.58 45.63
C SER A 495 -6.80 1.30 45.72
N PHE A 496 -5.71 0.61 45.38
CA PHE A 496 -4.35 1.15 45.33
C PHE A 496 -3.92 1.56 43.91
N ILE A 497 -4.82 1.46 42.93
CA ILE A 497 -4.64 1.93 41.56
C ILE A 497 -5.55 3.15 41.37
N SER A 498 -4.99 4.19 40.76
CA SER A 498 -5.73 5.41 40.40
C SER A 498 -5.30 5.86 39.02
N GLN A 499 -6.17 6.59 38.33
CA GLN A 499 -5.85 7.17 37.02
C GLN A 499 -5.41 8.63 37.18
N VAL A 500 -4.39 9.01 36.41
CA VAL A 500 -3.89 10.39 36.34
C VAL A 500 -3.93 10.84 34.89
N ASN A 501 -4.47 12.05 34.66
CA ASN A 501 -4.47 12.67 33.35
C ASN A 501 -3.07 13.25 33.07
N VAL A 502 -2.42 12.75 32.02
CA VAL A 502 -1.11 13.21 31.53
C VAL A 502 -1.29 14.43 30.64
N GLY A 503 -2.33 14.44 29.80
CA GLY A 503 -2.72 15.57 28.97
C GLY A 503 -3.70 15.18 27.87
N SER A 504 -3.62 15.85 26.73
CA SER A 504 -4.44 15.55 25.55
C SER A 504 -3.60 15.58 24.29
N SER A 505 -3.96 14.72 23.34
CA SER A 505 -3.36 14.65 22.01
C SER A 505 -3.87 15.73 21.07
N TYR A 506 -3.28 15.81 19.88
CA TYR A 506 -3.63 16.80 18.85
C TYR A 506 -5.10 16.73 18.42
N GLU A 507 -5.62 15.52 18.21
CA GLU A 507 -7.02 15.26 17.87
C GLU A 507 -7.95 15.24 19.11
N GLY A 508 -7.43 15.58 20.29
CA GLY A 508 -8.21 15.81 21.51
C GLY A 508 -8.51 14.57 22.34
N ARG A 509 -7.78 13.46 22.16
CA ARG A 509 -7.89 12.25 22.99
C ARG A 509 -7.10 12.43 24.28
N VAL A 510 -7.64 11.94 25.39
CA VAL A 510 -6.98 12.05 26.70
C VAL A 510 -5.84 11.02 26.79
N ILE A 511 -4.67 11.47 27.24
CA ILE A 511 -3.53 10.61 27.58
C ILE A 511 -3.60 10.34 29.09
N ASN A 512 -3.64 9.07 29.47
CA ASN A 512 -3.81 8.67 30.87
C ASN A 512 -2.66 7.77 31.34
N ALA A 513 -2.29 7.94 32.61
CA ALA A 513 -1.40 7.04 33.33
C ALA A 513 -2.17 6.29 34.42
N LEU A 514 -1.85 5.01 34.65
CA LEU A 514 -2.20 4.31 35.87
C LEU A 514 -1.12 4.52 36.93
N LYS A 515 -1.52 5.07 38.07
CA LYS A 515 -0.72 5.21 39.28
C LYS A 515 -0.99 4.04 40.20
N VAL A 516 0.03 3.20 40.43
CA VAL A 516 -0.01 2.03 41.32
C VAL A 516 0.79 2.32 42.59
N ARG A 517 0.10 2.41 43.74
CA ARG A 517 0.72 2.83 45.01
C ARG A 517 0.00 2.26 46.23
N THR A 518 0.70 1.47 47.03
CA THR A 518 0.21 1.08 48.37
C THR A 518 0.54 2.16 49.40
N ASN A 519 -0.42 2.59 50.23
CA ASN A 519 -0.26 3.61 51.30
C ASN A 519 0.01 5.06 50.84
N SER A 520 -0.25 6.03 51.73
CA SER A 520 -0.19 7.47 51.47
C SER A 520 1.16 8.15 51.79
N THR A 521 2.19 7.40 52.16
CA THR A 521 3.54 7.96 52.42
C THR A 521 4.28 8.26 51.12
N PRO A 522 5.03 9.37 50.98
CA PRO A 522 5.84 9.64 49.80
C PRO A 522 6.82 8.48 49.51
N LYS A 523 6.93 8.09 48.25
CA LYS A 523 7.78 6.99 47.77
C LYS A 523 8.59 7.44 46.56
N PRO A 524 9.74 6.80 46.27
CA PRO A 524 10.36 6.86 44.96
C PRO A 524 9.36 6.58 43.84
N GLN A 525 9.41 7.37 42.78
CA GLN A 525 8.48 7.31 41.65
C GLN A 525 9.18 6.71 40.43
N TYR A 526 8.52 5.76 39.80
CA TYR A 526 8.99 5.02 38.64
C TYR A 526 8.00 5.24 37.50
N VAL A 527 8.49 5.54 36.30
CA VAL A 527 7.64 5.79 35.13
C VAL A 527 7.94 4.75 34.05
N ILE A 528 6.89 4.08 33.58
CA ILE A 528 6.92 3.14 32.46
C ILE A 528 6.10 3.78 31.34
N ASP A 529 6.75 4.11 30.24
CA ASP A 529 6.14 4.79 29.10
C ASP A 529 6.09 3.86 27.88
N CYS A 530 4.91 3.77 27.25
CA CYS A 530 4.61 2.77 26.22
C CYS A 530 3.70 3.35 25.14
N GLY A 531 3.78 2.79 23.93
CA GLY A 531 2.96 3.23 22.80
C GLY A 531 3.29 4.64 22.35
N LEU A 532 4.57 5.02 22.42
CA LEU A 532 5.10 6.27 21.89
C LEU A 532 5.09 6.23 20.35
N HIS A 533 5.64 5.18 19.74
CA HIS A 533 5.37 4.86 18.34
C HIS A 533 4.12 4.00 18.22
N SER A 534 3.21 4.40 17.34
CA SER A 534 1.87 3.83 17.30
C SER A 534 1.77 2.42 16.74
N ARG A 535 2.67 2.04 15.82
CA ARG A 535 2.72 0.71 15.18
C ARG A 535 3.19 -0.41 16.11
N GLU A 536 3.72 -0.09 17.28
CA GLU A 536 4.39 -1.03 18.19
C GLU A 536 3.44 -1.64 19.23
N TRP A 537 2.43 -2.39 18.76
CA TRP A 537 1.32 -2.86 19.60
C TRP A 537 1.72 -3.78 20.77
N ILE A 538 2.87 -4.44 20.69
CA ILE A 538 3.40 -5.30 21.76
C ILE A 538 3.86 -4.51 22.99
N ALA A 539 4.25 -3.24 22.83
CA ALA A 539 4.67 -2.39 23.95
C ALA A 539 3.50 -2.07 24.89
N PRO A 540 2.37 -1.50 24.43
CA PRO A 540 1.19 -1.32 25.27
C PRO A 540 0.70 -2.63 25.93
N ALA A 541 0.67 -3.74 25.17
CA ALA A 541 0.24 -5.04 25.70
C ALA A 541 1.12 -5.52 26.87
N SER A 542 2.44 -5.38 26.73
CA SER A 542 3.40 -5.73 27.79
C SER A 542 3.28 -4.84 29.02
N CYS A 543 3.01 -3.55 28.84
CA CYS A 543 2.81 -2.61 29.93
C CYS A 543 1.50 -2.85 30.69
N MET A 544 0.42 -3.19 29.99
CA MET A 544 -0.84 -3.62 30.60
C MET A 544 -0.65 -4.90 31.42
N HIS A 545 0.13 -5.85 30.90
CA HIS A 545 0.48 -7.07 31.62
C HIS A 545 1.28 -6.79 32.89
N ALA A 546 2.24 -5.86 32.85
CA ALA A 546 3.00 -5.46 34.05
C ALA A 546 2.08 -4.90 35.14
N VAL A 547 1.11 -4.04 34.79
CA VAL A 547 0.10 -3.54 35.74
C VAL A 547 -0.71 -4.70 36.31
N ARG A 548 -1.17 -5.64 35.47
CA ARG A 548 -1.92 -6.82 35.92
C ARG A 548 -1.11 -7.63 36.94
N LYS A 549 0.14 -7.97 36.63
CA LYS A 549 1.01 -8.78 37.51
C LYS A 549 1.22 -8.12 38.87
N LEU A 550 1.35 -6.80 38.90
CA LEU A 550 1.44 -6.02 40.15
C LEU A 550 0.09 -6.00 40.89
N ALA A 551 -1.01 -5.80 40.19
CA ALA A 551 -2.35 -5.74 40.79
C ALA A 551 -2.78 -7.07 41.42
N GLU A 552 -2.42 -8.18 40.77
CA GLU A 552 -2.75 -9.56 41.19
C GLU A 552 -1.68 -10.16 42.12
N ALA A 553 -0.63 -9.42 42.49
CA ALA A 553 0.49 -9.89 43.29
C ALA A 553 0.06 -10.43 44.66
N PRO A 554 0.35 -11.70 45.01
CA PRO A 554 0.06 -12.25 46.32
C PRO A 554 0.82 -11.51 47.43
N ALA A 555 0.22 -11.34 48.61
CA ALA A 555 0.89 -10.74 49.74
C ALA A 555 2.20 -11.51 50.08
N GLY A 556 3.31 -10.78 50.19
CA GLY A 556 4.63 -11.33 50.48
C GLY A 556 5.44 -11.77 49.25
N SER A 557 4.88 -11.70 48.04
CA SER A 557 5.61 -11.86 46.79
C SER A 557 6.62 -10.71 46.56
N ALA A 558 7.56 -10.90 45.63
CA ALA A 558 8.54 -9.85 45.29
C ALA A 558 7.83 -8.61 44.72
N GLU A 559 6.85 -8.83 43.86
CA GLU A 559 5.97 -7.84 43.25
C GLU A 559 5.23 -7.03 44.31
N TYR A 560 4.64 -7.70 45.31
CA TYR A 560 3.96 -7.04 46.42
C TYR A 560 4.93 -6.20 47.28
N ASN A 561 6.16 -6.67 47.47
CA ASN A 561 7.18 -5.93 48.20
C ASN A 561 7.64 -4.67 47.45
N ILE A 562 7.75 -4.74 46.12
CA ILE A 562 8.02 -3.58 45.27
C ILE A 562 6.90 -2.55 45.40
N LEU A 563 5.64 -2.97 45.33
CA LEU A 563 4.51 -2.05 45.51
C LEU A 563 4.52 -1.33 46.86
N ASN A 564 5.10 -1.92 47.91
CA ASN A 564 5.30 -1.28 49.21
C ASN A 564 6.48 -0.32 49.26
N ALA A 565 7.48 -0.49 48.39
CA ALA A 565 8.68 0.34 48.36
C ALA A 565 8.54 1.56 47.43
N ILE A 566 7.86 1.42 46.29
CA ILE A 566 7.82 2.45 45.23
C ILE A 566 6.39 2.82 44.81
N GLU A 567 6.27 3.91 44.08
CA GLU A 567 5.07 4.36 43.37
C GLU A 567 5.34 4.25 41.85
N ILE A 568 4.49 3.54 41.12
CA ILE A 568 4.69 3.29 39.68
C ILE A 568 3.61 4.04 38.90
N TYR A 569 4.03 4.76 37.86
CA TYR A 569 3.16 5.33 36.83
C TYR A 569 3.38 4.57 35.53
N VAL A 570 2.30 4.04 34.95
CA VAL A 570 2.34 3.37 33.64
C VAL A 570 1.50 4.18 32.67
N ILE A 571 2.09 4.63 31.56
CA ILE A 571 1.41 5.27 30.43
C ILE A 571 1.28 4.19 29.35
N PRO A 572 0.10 3.55 29.16
CA PRO A 572 -0.01 2.45 28.20
C PRO A 572 0.06 2.92 26.75
N ILE A 573 -0.45 4.12 26.47
CA ILE A 573 -0.52 4.72 25.13
C ILE A 573 -0.15 6.21 25.23
N ALA A 574 1.09 6.54 24.92
CA ALA A 574 1.59 7.91 24.90
C ALA A 574 1.14 8.71 23.66
N ASN A 575 0.91 8.03 22.52
CA ASN A 575 0.46 8.61 21.27
C ASN A 575 -0.90 8.01 20.83
N PRO A 576 -2.02 8.44 21.43
CA PRO A 576 -3.32 7.82 21.18
C PRO A 576 -3.89 8.09 19.79
N ASP A 577 -3.53 9.21 19.16
CA ASP A 577 -4.04 9.54 17.82
C ASP A 577 -3.43 8.64 16.75
N GLY A 578 -2.09 8.53 16.76
CA GLY A 578 -1.42 7.59 15.89
C GLY A 578 -1.86 6.15 16.21
N TYR A 579 -2.06 5.80 17.48
CA TYR A 579 -2.50 4.46 17.86
C TYR A 579 -3.86 4.15 17.22
N VAL A 580 -4.86 5.02 17.35
CA VAL A 580 -6.17 4.81 16.70
C VAL A 580 -6.04 4.68 15.19
N TYR A 581 -5.19 5.48 14.55
CA TYR A 581 -4.98 5.42 13.10
C TYR A 581 -4.43 4.06 12.64
N THR A 582 -3.64 3.37 13.48
CA THR A 582 -3.20 1.98 13.21
C THR A 582 -4.31 0.94 13.21
N TRP A 583 -5.47 1.24 13.81
CA TRP A 583 -6.62 0.35 13.83
C TRP A 583 -7.62 0.63 12.71
N SER A 584 -7.66 1.87 12.20
CA SER A 584 -8.67 2.31 11.23
C SER A 584 -8.17 2.42 9.80
N ASP A 585 -6.90 2.82 9.59
CA ASP A 585 -6.42 3.26 8.29
C ASP A 585 -5.08 2.61 7.90
N ASP A 586 -4.01 2.88 8.65
CA ASP A 586 -2.66 2.42 8.35
C ASP A 586 -2.03 1.74 9.56
N ARG A 587 -2.08 0.41 9.56
CA ARG A 587 -1.52 -0.46 10.59
C ARG A 587 -0.04 -0.16 10.87
N MET A 588 0.74 0.30 9.89
CA MET A 588 2.17 0.57 10.05
C MET A 588 2.49 2.02 10.45
N TRP A 589 1.48 2.83 10.77
CA TRP A 589 1.69 4.21 11.17
C TRP A 589 2.52 4.37 12.46
N ARG A 590 3.63 5.10 12.36
CA ARG A 590 4.58 5.32 13.47
C ARG A 590 4.32 6.60 14.28
N LYS A 591 4.03 7.70 13.59
CA LYS A 591 4.12 9.08 14.09
C LYS A 591 2.90 9.55 14.88
N THR A 592 2.95 10.77 15.41
CA THR A 592 1.75 11.51 15.87
C THR A 592 0.81 11.84 14.69
N ARG A 593 -0.28 12.59 14.92
CA ARG A 593 -1.25 12.99 13.87
C ARG A 593 -1.40 14.50 13.71
N SER A 594 -0.44 15.28 14.20
CA SER A 594 -0.45 16.74 14.06
C SER A 594 -0.42 17.20 12.60
N ASP A 595 -1.21 18.24 12.30
CA ASP A 595 -1.24 18.90 10.99
C ASP A 595 -0.57 20.28 11.07
N TYR A 596 0.53 20.42 10.32
CA TYR A 596 1.30 21.66 10.15
C TYR A 596 1.14 22.28 8.75
N GLY A 597 0.07 21.92 8.02
CA GLY A 597 -0.16 22.34 6.63
C GLY A 597 0.86 21.74 5.66
N LYS A 598 1.32 20.52 5.94
CA LYS A 598 2.29 19.76 5.14
C LYS A 598 1.61 18.58 4.46
N PHE A 599 2.23 18.06 3.41
CA PHE A 599 1.70 16.89 2.67
C PHE A 599 1.62 15.64 3.56
N CYS A 600 2.57 15.45 4.47
CA CYS A 600 2.60 14.34 5.42
C CYS A 600 2.31 14.84 6.84
N LEU A 601 1.47 14.10 7.57
CA LEU A 601 1.04 14.41 8.92
C LEU A 601 1.98 13.80 9.97
N GLY A 602 1.99 14.41 11.14
CA GLY A 602 2.65 13.88 12.32
C GLY A 602 4.17 14.02 12.33
N VAL A 603 4.71 13.86 13.52
CA VAL A 603 6.12 13.94 13.89
C VAL A 603 6.50 12.65 14.60
N ASP A 604 7.76 12.22 14.50
CA ASP A 604 8.28 11.16 15.35
C ASP A 604 8.36 11.69 16.80
N PRO A 605 7.50 11.22 17.72
CA PRO A 605 7.49 11.71 19.09
C PRO A 605 8.80 11.39 19.84
N ASN A 606 9.60 10.42 19.38
CA ASN A 606 10.91 10.07 19.92
C ASN A 606 12.08 10.72 19.15
N ARG A 607 11.80 11.79 18.38
CA ARG A 607 12.77 12.75 17.82
C ARG A 607 12.47 14.20 18.23
N ASN A 608 11.38 14.42 18.98
CA ASN A 608 10.84 15.74 19.25
C ASN A 608 11.32 16.36 20.59
N TRP A 609 12.12 15.65 21.40
CA TRP A 609 12.58 16.17 22.70
C TRP A 609 13.74 17.15 22.55
N ASP A 610 13.84 18.14 23.46
CA ASP A 610 14.92 19.15 23.47
C ASP A 610 16.23 18.59 24.04
N ILE A 611 16.75 17.55 23.38
CA ILE A 611 18.07 16.98 23.64
C ILE A 611 18.75 16.65 22.31
N ASN A 612 19.73 17.47 21.94
CA ASN A 612 20.40 17.37 20.63
C ASN A 612 19.40 17.40 19.45
N TRP A 613 18.24 18.05 19.61
CA TRP A 613 17.15 18.09 18.62
C TRP A 613 17.66 18.51 17.23
N SER A 614 17.09 17.92 16.16
CA SER A 614 17.54 18.03 14.76
C SER A 614 18.94 17.47 14.46
N GLY A 615 19.48 16.64 15.35
CA GLY A 615 20.76 15.96 15.20
C GLY A 615 20.68 14.65 14.40
N PRO A 616 21.75 13.83 14.44
CA PRO A 616 21.80 12.56 13.73
C PRO A 616 20.67 11.59 14.10
N GLY A 617 20.22 10.78 13.14
CA GLY A 617 19.12 9.83 13.30
C GLY A 617 17.73 10.48 13.28
N ALA A 618 17.64 11.76 12.94
CA ALA A 618 16.39 12.49 12.76
C ALA A 618 16.35 13.14 11.38
N ASP A 619 15.15 13.35 10.83
CA ASP A 619 14.95 13.87 9.48
C ASP A 619 14.14 15.17 9.50
N SER A 620 14.42 16.05 8.54
CA SER A 620 13.69 17.30 8.31
C SER A 620 12.49 17.17 7.37
N SER A 621 12.40 16.05 6.64
CA SER A 621 11.30 15.74 5.72
C SER A 621 10.05 15.36 6.51
N PRO A 622 8.92 16.06 6.33
CA PRO A 622 7.66 15.70 6.99
C PRO A 622 7.15 14.29 6.66
N CYS A 623 7.59 13.72 5.53
CA CYS A 623 7.19 12.37 5.11
C CYS A 623 8.10 11.27 5.64
N SER A 624 9.24 11.64 6.22
CA SER A 624 10.10 10.67 6.90
C SER A 624 9.46 10.24 8.21
N ASP A 625 9.59 8.95 8.52
CA ASP A 625 9.19 8.38 9.80
C ASP A 625 10.07 8.85 10.97
N ALA A 626 11.24 9.41 10.67
CA ALA A 626 12.13 10.04 11.65
C ALA A 626 11.97 11.57 11.70
N TYR A 627 10.87 12.14 11.17
CA TYR A 627 10.65 13.58 11.13
C TYR A 627 10.64 14.18 12.54
N TYR A 628 11.58 15.10 12.85
CA TYR A 628 11.74 15.67 14.20
C TYR A 628 10.77 16.82 14.55
N GLY A 629 9.94 17.23 13.59
CA GLY A 629 8.96 18.32 13.76
C GLY A 629 9.51 19.72 13.48
N PRO A 630 8.66 20.76 13.56
CA PRO A 630 9.07 22.14 13.30
C PRO A 630 9.95 22.76 14.40
N SER A 631 9.87 22.27 15.63
CA SER A 631 10.68 22.68 16.78
C SER A 631 10.73 21.55 17.82
N ALA A 632 11.70 21.56 18.73
CA ALA A 632 11.63 20.70 19.91
C ALA A 632 10.32 20.98 20.68
N PHE A 633 9.69 19.92 21.20
CA PHE A 633 8.40 19.96 21.87
C PHE A 633 7.27 20.59 21.03
N SER A 634 7.28 20.37 19.72
CA SER A 634 6.17 20.77 18.86
C SER A 634 4.92 19.92 19.09
N GLU A 635 5.10 18.66 19.48
CA GLU A 635 3.99 17.73 19.66
C GLU A 635 3.36 17.89 21.04
N VAL A 636 2.03 18.04 21.05
CA VAL A 636 1.26 18.25 22.29
C VAL A 636 1.30 17.01 23.20
N GLU A 637 1.39 15.82 22.61
CA GLU A 637 1.59 14.54 23.30
C GLU A 637 2.94 14.52 24.03
N VAL A 638 3.99 15.03 23.40
CA VAL A 638 5.35 15.08 23.97
C VAL A 638 5.41 16.15 25.07
N VAL A 639 4.77 17.31 24.85
CA VAL A 639 4.62 18.36 25.88
C VAL A 639 3.88 17.83 27.10
N ALA A 640 2.79 17.10 26.91
CA ALA A 640 2.00 16.50 27.99
C ALA A 640 2.83 15.53 28.83
N GLN A 641 3.58 14.64 28.20
CA GLN A 641 4.48 13.70 28.88
C GLN A 641 5.58 14.42 29.66
N ARG A 642 6.25 15.40 29.03
CA ARG A 642 7.27 16.24 29.66
C ARG A 642 6.74 16.89 30.93
N ASP A 643 5.61 17.59 30.83
CA ASP A 643 5.03 18.35 31.93
C ASP A 643 4.55 17.44 33.06
N PHE A 644 4.00 16.27 32.70
CA PHE A 644 3.64 15.23 33.66
C PHE A 644 4.86 14.72 34.44
N ILE A 645 5.94 14.32 33.75
CA ILE A 645 7.14 13.76 34.40
C ILE A 645 7.87 14.83 35.24
N ILE A 646 7.98 16.07 34.75
CA ILE A 646 8.54 17.20 35.52
C ILE A 646 7.70 17.50 36.78
N GLY A 647 6.38 17.31 36.70
CA GLY A 647 5.46 17.54 37.81
C GLY A 647 5.55 16.49 38.93
N LEU A 648 6.24 15.38 38.71
CA LEU A 648 6.48 14.35 39.73
C LEU A 648 7.57 14.79 40.72
N GLU A 649 7.43 14.41 41.98
CA GLU A 649 8.27 14.92 43.09
C GLU A 649 9.63 14.22 43.20
N ASN A 650 9.70 12.92 42.94
CA ASN A 650 10.85 12.07 43.25
C ASN A 650 11.00 10.91 42.25
N VAL A 651 11.13 11.23 40.96
CA VAL A 651 11.36 10.24 39.90
C VAL A 651 12.77 9.64 40.04
N GLN A 652 12.84 8.33 40.28
CA GLN A 652 14.10 7.60 40.45
C GLN A 652 14.41 6.67 39.27
N ALA A 653 13.38 6.22 38.54
CA ALA A 653 13.57 5.44 37.33
C ALA A 653 12.56 5.78 36.23
N TYR A 654 12.99 5.59 34.99
CA TYR A 654 12.21 5.77 33.77
C TYR A 654 12.54 4.66 32.78
N ILE A 655 11.53 4.10 32.12
CA ILE A 655 11.74 3.19 31.00
C ILE A 655 10.79 3.50 29.86
N ASP A 656 11.35 3.55 28.66
CA ASP A 656 10.65 3.74 27.39
C ASP A 656 10.56 2.39 26.68
N VAL A 657 9.34 1.89 26.44
CA VAL A 657 9.11 0.55 25.89
C VAL A 657 8.69 0.66 24.43
N HIS A 658 9.57 0.17 23.54
CA HIS A 658 9.42 0.11 22.09
C HIS A 658 9.41 -1.33 21.57
N ALA A 659 9.20 -1.50 20.27
CA ALA A 659 9.49 -2.71 19.53
C ALA A 659 10.00 -2.36 18.12
N TYR A 660 10.74 -3.20 17.41
CA TYR A 660 11.21 -4.53 17.75
C TYR A 660 12.74 -4.60 17.70
N GLY A 661 13.33 -5.61 18.34
CA GLY A 661 14.76 -5.87 18.20
C GLY A 661 15.39 -6.70 19.31
N GLU A 662 14.65 -7.00 20.38
CA GLU A 662 15.13 -7.71 21.58
C GLU A 662 16.35 -7.00 22.20
N TYR A 663 16.17 -5.71 22.51
CA TYR A 663 17.19 -4.86 23.13
C TYR A 663 16.77 -4.33 24.49
N TRP A 664 17.71 -4.27 25.43
CA TRP A 664 17.57 -3.57 26.70
C TRP A 664 18.69 -2.54 26.84
N MET A 665 18.36 -1.30 26.56
CA MET A 665 19.32 -0.24 26.31
C MET A 665 19.28 0.83 27.39
N TYR A 666 20.35 1.59 27.51
CA TYR A 666 20.44 2.71 28.44
C TYR A 666 21.07 3.94 27.78
N PRO A 667 20.82 5.14 28.32
CA PRO A 667 21.45 6.35 27.85
C PRO A 667 22.99 6.29 27.90
N TYR A 668 23.66 6.92 26.96
CA TYR A 668 23.07 7.85 26.02
C TYR A 668 22.91 7.22 24.62
N ALA A 669 21.81 7.56 23.93
CA ALA A 669 21.73 7.45 22.48
C ALA A 669 22.74 8.38 21.78
N TYR A 670 23.46 9.22 22.55
CA TYR A 670 24.54 10.08 22.08
C TYR A 670 25.92 10.00 22.84
N THR A 671 26.12 9.26 23.97
CA THR A 671 27.42 9.07 24.76
C THR A 671 27.45 7.81 25.71
N HIS A 672 28.52 7.59 26.53
CA HIS A 672 28.79 6.34 27.30
C HIS A 672 28.56 6.39 28.84
N GLN A 673 27.99 5.33 29.43
CA GLN A 673 28.03 5.02 30.88
C GLN A 673 27.97 3.49 31.17
N SER A 674 27.93 3.08 32.44
CA SER A 674 27.96 1.67 32.88
C SER A 674 26.59 0.98 32.85
N GLY A 675 26.52 -0.26 32.34
CA GLY A 675 25.27 -0.99 32.06
C GLY A 675 24.96 -2.23 32.92
N GLN A 676 25.36 -2.26 34.21
CA GLN A 676 25.16 -3.45 35.06
C GLN A 676 23.68 -3.84 35.22
N ILE A 677 22.79 -2.87 35.48
CA ILE A 677 21.35 -3.12 35.63
C ILE A 677 20.75 -3.65 34.32
N ALA A 678 21.19 -3.15 33.16
CA ALA A 678 20.76 -3.66 31.87
C ALA A 678 21.21 -5.12 31.66
N MET A 679 22.43 -5.47 32.06
CA MET A 679 22.91 -6.85 32.04
C MET A 679 22.07 -7.76 32.95
N ASP A 680 21.76 -7.30 34.16
CA ASP A 680 20.95 -8.07 35.12
C ASP A 680 19.50 -8.23 34.60
N SER A 681 18.97 -7.21 33.92
CA SER A 681 17.63 -7.24 33.29
C SER A 681 17.57 -8.27 32.16
N VAL A 682 18.56 -8.31 31.26
CA VAL A 682 18.57 -9.34 30.19
C VAL A 682 18.82 -10.75 30.70
N ASN A 683 19.53 -10.91 31.82
CA ASN A 683 19.66 -12.21 32.49
C ASN A 683 18.30 -12.66 33.07
N ALA A 684 17.57 -11.74 33.71
CA ALA A 684 16.22 -12.04 34.22
C ALA A 684 15.25 -12.39 33.09
N ILE A 685 15.32 -11.69 31.95
CA ILE A 685 14.57 -12.02 30.72
C ILE A 685 14.93 -13.43 30.24
N TYR A 686 16.23 -13.74 30.15
CA TYR A 686 16.70 -15.05 29.72
C TYR A 686 16.19 -16.18 30.63
N ASP A 687 16.11 -15.96 31.94
CA ASP A 687 15.64 -16.95 32.91
C ASP A 687 14.14 -17.28 32.79
N VAL A 688 13.33 -16.45 32.09
CA VAL A 688 11.89 -16.71 31.87
C VAL A 688 11.69 -17.87 30.89
N ASN A 689 12.28 -17.78 29.70
CA ASN A 689 12.02 -18.73 28.61
C ASN A 689 13.21 -18.91 27.65
N GLY A 690 14.40 -18.42 28.00
CA GLY A 690 15.61 -18.55 27.21
C GLY A 690 15.77 -17.53 26.08
N GLN A 691 14.94 -16.48 26.02
CA GLN A 691 15.07 -15.45 25.01
C GLN A 691 16.29 -14.56 25.29
N PHE A 692 17.11 -14.31 24.26
CA PHE A 692 18.29 -13.48 24.37
C PHE A 692 17.99 -12.05 23.96
N TYR A 693 18.20 -11.11 24.87
CA TYR A 693 18.17 -9.67 24.56
C TYR A 693 19.59 -9.11 24.58
N ASN A 694 19.95 -8.30 23.59
CA ASN A 694 21.21 -7.55 23.64
C ASN A 694 21.06 -6.31 24.53
N TYR A 695 22.15 -5.87 25.15
CA TYR A 695 22.15 -4.69 26.00
C TYR A 695 23.37 -3.81 25.78
N GLY A 696 23.25 -2.54 26.13
CA GLY A 696 24.32 -1.56 25.93
C GLY A 696 23.79 -0.12 25.79
N PRO A 697 24.68 0.85 25.56
CA PRO A 697 24.27 2.21 25.24
C PRO A 697 23.43 2.21 23.95
N ILE A 698 22.32 2.97 23.91
CA ILE A 698 21.41 3.03 22.75
C ILE A 698 22.19 3.27 21.44
N SER A 699 23.13 4.22 21.44
CA SER A 699 23.99 4.56 20.27
C SER A 699 24.79 3.39 19.70
N GLN A 700 25.12 2.40 20.53
CA GLN A 700 25.90 1.23 20.16
C GLN A 700 25.02 0.03 19.82
N VAL A 701 23.87 -0.12 20.48
CA VAL A 701 23.01 -1.30 20.32
C VAL A 701 22.10 -1.17 19.11
N ILE A 702 21.53 0.02 18.86
CA ILE A 702 20.59 0.24 17.76
C ILE A 702 21.15 1.21 16.71
N TYR A 703 21.18 2.51 16.99
CA TYR A 703 21.74 3.59 16.18
C TYR A 703 21.80 4.90 17.00
N ILE A 704 22.51 5.90 16.48
CA ILE A 704 22.53 7.25 17.07
C ILE A 704 21.19 7.92 16.73
N ALA A 705 20.44 8.30 17.75
CA ALA A 705 19.17 9.01 17.60
C ALA A 705 19.21 10.31 18.41
N SER A 706 18.76 11.40 17.81
CA SER A 706 18.64 12.69 18.49
C SER A 706 17.20 12.97 18.92
N GLY A 707 17.02 13.80 19.96
CA GLY A 707 15.70 14.16 20.45
C GLY A 707 14.91 13.01 21.08
N SER A 708 15.59 12.02 21.67
CA SER A 708 14.96 10.86 22.29
C SER A 708 14.50 11.12 23.73
N THR A 709 13.42 10.47 24.16
CA THR A 709 12.86 10.61 25.50
C THR A 709 13.84 10.14 26.57
N ALA A 710 14.41 8.95 26.41
CA ALA A 710 15.32 8.34 27.38
C ALA A 710 16.54 9.24 27.69
N ASP A 711 17.11 9.87 26.67
CA ASP A 711 18.26 10.77 26.85
C ASP A 711 17.88 12.07 27.55
N TYR A 712 16.70 12.63 27.25
CA TYR A 712 16.19 13.83 27.90
C TYR A 712 15.95 13.59 29.40
N ILE A 713 15.24 12.52 29.74
CA ILE A 713 14.93 12.15 31.14
C ILE A 713 16.19 11.85 31.94
N TYR A 714 17.15 11.16 31.34
CA TYR A 714 18.44 10.93 31.98
C TYR A 714 19.20 12.24 32.28
N ASN A 715 19.17 13.19 31.34
CA ASN A 715 19.79 14.50 31.52
C ASN A 715 19.12 15.35 32.60
N MET A 716 17.82 15.17 32.81
CA MET A 716 17.11 15.79 33.93
C MET A 716 17.53 15.26 35.31
N GLY A 717 18.29 14.16 35.36
CA GLY A 717 18.86 13.61 36.58
C GLY A 717 18.36 12.23 36.98
N VAL A 718 17.42 11.64 36.23
CA VAL A 718 16.92 10.28 36.48
C VAL A 718 17.92 9.26 35.93
N LYS A 719 18.87 8.84 36.76
CA LYS A 719 20.00 8.01 36.29
C LYS A 719 19.65 6.55 36.04
N CYS A 720 18.54 6.06 36.58
CA CYS A 720 17.98 4.75 36.28
C CYS A 720 17.03 4.88 35.07
N THR A 721 17.57 5.20 33.89
CA THR A 721 16.78 5.38 32.67
C THR A 721 17.14 4.30 31.66
N PHE A 722 16.12 3.67 31.05
CA PHE A 722 16.29 2.61 30.06
C PHE A 722 15.35 2.80 28.86
N ALA A 723 15.67 2.12 27.77
CA ALA A 723 14.77 1.90 26.65
C ALA A 723 14.78 0.41 26.29
N ALA A 724 13.62 -0.18 26.01
CA ALA A 724 13.51 -1.57 25.59
C ALA A 724 13.00 -1.63 24.15
N GLU A 725 13.52 -2.56 23.36
CA GLU A 725 12.95 -2.97 22.08
C GLU A 725 12.52 -4.43 22.24
N LEU A 726 11.22 -4.68 22.24
CA LEU A 726 10.68 -6.02 22.52
C LEU A 726 10.86 -6.98 21.34
N ARG A 727 10.25 -8.17 21.44
CA ARG A 727 10.22 -9.15 20.34
C ARG A 727 9.77 -8.51 19.03
N ASP A 728 10.29 -8.92 17.88
CA ASP A 728 11.08 -10.13 17.57
C ASP A 728 12.35 -9.79 16.75
N THR A 729 13.33 -10.71 16.62
CA THR A 729 14.61 -10.46 15.91
C THR A 729 14.64 -10.85 14.43
N GLY A 730 13.49 -11.18 13.82
CA GLY A 730 13.41 -11.22 12.36
C GLY A 730 12.59 -12.33 11.73
N ASN A 731 11.44 -12.64 12.32
CA ASN A 731 10.34 -13.45 11.81
C ASN A 731 9.07 -12.62 11.55
N PHE A 732 8.80 -11.60 12.38
CA PHE A 732 7.53 -10.85 12.33
C PHE A 732 7.68 -9.32 12.33
N GLY A 733 8.77 -8.77 12.84
CA GLY A 733 8.94 -7.31 12.94
C GLY A 733 7.81 -6.66 13.74
N PHE A 734 7.17 -5.61 13.20
CA PHE A 734 6.06 -4.91 13.87
C PHE A 734 4.71 -5.65 13.86
N VAL A 735 4.59 -6.79 13.15
CA VAL A 735 3.36 -7.59 13.02
C VAL A 735 3.44 -8.89 13.83
N LEU A 736 3.82 -8.78 15.11
CA LEU A 736 4.06 -9.91 15.99
C LEU A 736 2.73 -10.63 16.34
N PRO A 737 2.56 -11.94 16.03
CA PRO A 737 1.30 -12.65 16.29
C PRO A 737 0.90 -12.68 17.77
N GLU A 738 -0.41 -12.68 18.03
CA GLU A 738 -1.01 -12.71 19.39
C GLU A 738 -0.44 -13.82 20.31
N ALA A 739 -0.06 -14.97 19.76
CA ALA A 739 0.55 -16.07 20.50
C ALA A 739 1.87 -15.71 21.21
N PHE A 740 2.55 -14.64 20.78
CA PHE A 740 3.79 -14.15 21.38
C PHE A 740 3.57 -13.02 22.40
N ILE A 741 2.33 -12.53 22.60
CA ILE A 741 2.05 -11.48 23.57
C ILE A 741 2.46 -11.91 24.98
N GLN A 742 1.97 -13.05 25.46
CA GLN A 742 2.27 -13.52 26.81
C GLN A 742 3.75 -13.83 27.05
N PRO A 743 4.47 -14.56 26.18
CA PRO A 743 5.91 -14.73 26.31
C PRO A 743 6.66 -13.38 26.40
N THR A 744 6.35 -12.43 25.52
CA THR A 744 7.00 -11.11 25.51
C THR A 744 6.68 -10.32 26.77
N ALA A 745 5.44 -10.40 27.25
CA ALA A 745 4.99 -9.68 28.43
C ALA A 745 5.62 -10.23 29.71
N ASP A 746 5.77 -11.55 29.84
CA ASP A 746 6.48 -12.17 30.97
C ASP A 746 7.97 -11.82 30.98
N GLU A 747 8.63 -11.82 29.81
CA GLU A 747 10.02 -11.37 29.64
C GLU A 747 10.17 -9.90 30.07
N THR A 748 9.34 -9.02 29.51
CA THR A 748 9.35 -7.58 29.81
C THR A 748 9.16 -7.35 31.31
N PHE A 749 8.21 -8.04 31.93
CA PHE A 749 7.97 -7.93 33.36
C PHE A 749 9.18 -8.38 34.19
N ALA A 750 9.86 -9.47 33.81
CA ALA A 750 11.07 -9.92 34.50
C ALA A 750 12.20 -8.88 34.43
N GLY A 751 12.41 -8.23 33.28
CA GLY A 751 13.36 -7.13 33.13
C GLY A 751 12.99 -5.92 33.99
N LEU A 752 11.70 -5.54 33.99
CA LEU A 752 11.19 -4.42 34.80
C LEU A 752 11.39 -4.65 36.30
N MET A 753 11.26 -5.89 36.79
CA MET A 753 11.43 -6.23 38.21
C MET A 753 12.87 -6.05 38.72
N VAL A 754 13.87 -5.95 37.83
CA VAL A 754 15.27 -5.71 38.18
C VAL A 754 15.55 -4.22 38.41
N ILE A 755 14.84 -3.33 37.71
CA ILE A 755 14.92 -1.87 37.81
C ILE A 755 14.27 -1.39 39.11
#